data_AF-A0AAD7XJI0-F1
#
_entry.id   AF-A0AAD7XJI0-F1
#
_cell.length_a   1.000
_cell.length_b   1.000
_cell.length_c   1.000
_cell.angle_alpha   90.00
_cell.angle_beta   90.00
_cell.angle_gamma   90.00
#
_symmetry.space_group_name_H-M   'P 1'
#
loop_
_entity.id
_entity.type
_entity.pdbx_description
1 polymer ?
#
loop_
_entity_poly.entity_id
_entity_poly.type
_entity_poly.pdbx_seq_one_letter_code
_entity_poly.pdbx_strand_id
1 'polypeptide(L)'
;MERLVSFLRRWRWSSAAEKSEFDEVDEEAGLWCVEEEDIPPEECAQLEEDSSSSPSSSSSSKRLPRVTIVLKRRTSVPPVPDASLVSETYALEEGKVSRILARAGVYVDATRVASEHGSFASYRRRLVWQMLKRRWFCALTEATSSAFEDRGEFLDFVWSAYAALDASFRDDKIVGPFAASGHVRVVFKGGNVVSLVKSAAEMVLGRVECDAVRRLGSALAPRGISDVDFYVWFDYAGSPGLDEDFEAVHAAARAAAKRALRSLEVPPWDPPPDLGATIATATGSLIDDLGSDPRIAEVGALEQIRGGLSCESVSRRDLEINQTVGGVELAFYGEPRPAYVSDNARVEHRDARCVTPDDLCAFSLVRLLRGFAVKPASPEAQKALAALVASARVLTKGECVDVSFPLRNDVNLAIWCQAEKARPGTLVRQADLKPAARVYCESLDALILEQRDLTFGKRSQHVLIWRVAKASKRLRRLVELVGIKLLAHASKSWGLKATALAILHRKLARFARYSLSDDKENLPKTTKSRRSFGGLVVANPSTAKKNAPPHSAGKLSSSSKHRPPQYQAADDDAWHDDNDDVRDLFDQTLVTDALLLPLEHLALRVFADRTSTNSLPPTFAATWASFLAPLVDLIALFRDAAVAIDDLPDHLRPRLEEASLFRWDNLNRADPCHTST
;
A
#
# COMPACT_ATOMS: atom_id res chain seq x y z
N MET A 1 -8.55 13.63 43.78
CA MET A 1 -7.60 14.75 44.02
C MET A 1 -6.33 14.30 44.73
N GLU A 2 -6.36 13.79 45.96
CA GLU A 2 -5.12 13.37 46.68
C GLU A 2 -4.37 12.19 46.03
N ARG A 3 -5.09 11.25 45.39
CA ARG A 3 -4.48 10.17 44.57
C ARG A 3 -3.80 10.70 43.30
N LEU A 4 -4.39 11.70 42.65
CA LEU A 4 -3.82 12.42 41.50
C LEU A 4 -2.59 13.24 41.90
N VAL A 5 -2.62 13.88 43.08
CA VAL A 5 -1.49 14.63 43.64
C VAL A 5 -0.34 13.70 44.09
N SER A 6 -0.65 12.50 44.62
CA SER A 6 0.37 11.47 44.93
C SER A 6 0.99 10.86 43.66
N PHE A 7 0.20 10.68 42.60
CA PHE A 7 0.66 10.19 41.30
C PHE A 7 1.58 11.21 40.61
N LEU A 8 1.21 12.49 40.58
CA LEU A 8 2.04 13.56 40.02
C LEU A 8 3.31 13.82 40.84
N ARG A 9 3.29 13.57 42.15
CA ARG A 9 4.50 13.63 43.01
C ARG A 9 5.46 12.46 42.78
N ARG A 10 4.97 11.26 42.41
CA ARG A 10 5.83 10.13 41.99
C ARG A 10 6.40 10.30 40.57
N TRP A 11 5.68 10.98 39.68
CA TRP A 11 6.18 11.29 38.33
C TRP A 11 7.31 12.34 38.35
N ARG A 12 7.31 13.27 39.31
CA ARG A 12 8.32 14.35 39.39
C ARG A 12 9.72 13.94 39.87
N TRP A 13 10.04 12.65 39.94
CA TRP A 13 11.32 12.14 40.42
C TRP A 13 12.07 11.27 39.40
N SER A 14 12.18 11.74 38.14
CA SER A 14 13.25 11.28 37.22
C SER A 14 13.38 12.19 35.98
N SER A 15 13.79 13.46 36.14
CA SER A 15 14.51 14.24 35.11
C SER A 15 14.67 15.69 35.57
N ALA A 16 15.71 15.95 36.37
CA ALA A 16 16.26 17.28 36.54
C ALA A 16 17.68 17.26 35.95
N ALA A 17 17.90 18.10 34.94
CA ALA A 17 19.12 18.54 34.25
C ALA A 17 18.85 18.45 32.73
N GLU A 18 19.07 19.45 31.89
CA GLU A 18 19.46 20.85 32.00
C GLU A 18 19.15 21.47 30.62
N LYS A 19 18.97 22.79 30.56
CA LYS A 19 18.70 23.55 29.32
C LYS A 19 19.85 23.50 28.31
N SER A 20 19.54 23.41 27.01
CA SER A 20 20.08 24.37 26.02
C SER A 20 19.25 24.37 24.73
N GLU A 21 19.17 25.57 24.15
CA GLU A 21 18.62 25.94 22.84
C GLU A 21 19.14 25.05 21.70
N PHE A 22 18.31 24.80 20.68
CA PHE A 22 18.70 24.88 19.26
C PHE A 22 17.45 24.86 18.36
N ASP A 23 17.44 25.81 17.42
CA ASP A 23 16.51 26.02 16.31
C ASP A 23 16.71 25.00 15.16
N GLU A 24 15.73 25.03 14.23
CA GLU A 24 15.59 24.30 12.96
C GLU A 24 14.98 22.89 13.05
N VAL A 25 13.66 22.85 12.82
CA VAL A 25 12.86 21.63 12.65
C VAL A 25 12.82 21.26 11.17
N ASP A 26 13.52 20.20 10.81
CA ASP A 26 13.42 19.56 9.50
C ASP A 26 12.13 18.71 9.44
N GLU A 27 11.17 19.14 8.62
CA GLU A 27 9.85 18.53 8.47
C GLU A 27 9.89 17.28 7.56
N GLU A 28 10.33 16.12 8.07
CA GLU A 28 10.29 14.87 7.28
C GLU A 28 9.30 13.80 7.77
N ALA A 29 8.38 13.46 6.86
CA ALA A 29 7.26 12.51 6.89
C ALA A 29 7.44 11.20 7.71
N GLY A 30 6.56 10.99 8.69
CA GLY A 30 6.38 9.72 9.41
C GLY A 30 4.91 9.31 9.41
N LEU A 31 4.61 8.13 8.87
CA LEU A 31 3.33 7.47 9.13
C LEU A 31 3.42 6.76 10.49
N TRP A 32 2.39 6.93 11.30
CA TRP A 32 2.48 6.89 12.76
C TRP A 32 2.34 5.51 13.36
N CYS A 33 3.23 5.19 14.29
CA CYS A 33 3.03 4.15 15.29
C CYS A 33 2.31 4.82 16.47
N VAL A 34 0.98 4.81 16.47
CA VAL A 34 0.21 5.13 17.67
C VAL A 34 0.50 4.01 18.68
N GLU A 35 1.10 4.38 19.80
CA GLU A 35 1.25 3.52 20.96
C GLU A 35 0.20 3.98 21.98
N GLU A 36 -0.80 3.14 22.25
CA GLU A 36 -1.70 3.32 23.40
C GLU A 36 -0.95 3.07 24.74
N GLU A 37 0.37 2.82 24.71
CA GLU A 37 1.26 2.56 25.86
C GLU A 37 1.33 3.73 26.84
N ASP A 38 1.01 4.96 26.40
CA ASP A 38 1.05 6.16 27.25
C ASP A 38 -0.31 6.50 27.89
N ILE A 39 -1.35 5.67 27.69
CA ILE A 39 -2.69 5.90 28.25
C ILE A 39 -2.87 4.97 29.46
N PRO A 40 -2.97 5.50 30.69
CA PRO A 40 -3.22 4.69 31.87
C PRO A 40 -4.52 3.88 31.70
N PRO A 41 -4.53 2.56 31.93
CA PRO A 41 -5.73 1.73 31.82
C PRO A 41 -6.91 2.25 32.67
N GLU A 42 -6.60 2.96 33.75
CA GLU A 42 -7.57 3.58 34.66
C GLU A 42 -8.35 4.74 34.01
N GLU A 43 -7.78 5.50 33.06
CA GLU A 43 -8.49 6.55 32.33
C GLU A 43 -9.41 5.95 31.24
N CYS A 44 -9.04 4.81 30.66
CA CYS A 44 -9.92 4.07 29.75
C CYS A 44 -11.07 3.38 30.49
N ALA A 45 -10.82 2.82 31.69
CA ALA A 45 -11.82 2.10 32.49
C ALA A 45 -12.82 3.03 33.20
N GLN A 46 -12.39 4.19 33.70
CA GLN A 46 -13.29 5.18 34.33
C GLN A 46 -14.32 5.77 33.35
N LEU A 47 -14.13 5.60 32.03
CA LEU A 47 -15.08 6.03 31.01
C LEU A 47 -16.17 4.98 30.70
N GLU A 48 -16.02 3.73 31.16
CA GLU A 48 -16.99 2.65 30.96
C GLU A 48 -17.99 2.51 32.14
N GLU A 49 -17.64 2.98 33.35
CA GLU A 49 -18.45 2.73 34.57
C GLU A 49 -19.49 3.82 34.92
N ASP A 50 -19.50 4.99 34.26
CA ASP A 50 -20.41 6.11 34.61
C ASP A 50 -21.85 5.97 34.06
N SER A 51 -22.24 4.84 33.47
CA SER A 51 -23.55 4.66 32.81
C SER A 51 -24.69 4.10 33.68
N SER A 52 -24.53 4.00 35.00
CA SER A 52 -25.59 3.52 35.90
C SER A 52 -26.18 4.63 36.80
N SER A 53 -26.89 5.60 36.22
CA SER A 53 -27.86 6.40 37.00
C SER A 53 -29.04 6.85 36.13
N SER A 54 -30.25 6.67 36.67
CA SER A 54 -31.54 6.70 35.98
C SER A 54 -31.90 8.02 35.28
N PRO A 55 -32.66 8.01 34.17
CA PRO A 55 -32.90 9.19 33.36
C PRO A 55 -34.08 10.02 33.90
N SER A 56 -33.86 11.32 34.10
CA SER A 56 -34.92 12.33 34.11
C SER A 56 -34.84 13.14 32.81
N SER A 57 -36.01 13.32 32.20
CA SER A 57 -36.25 13.78 30.83
C SER A 57 -36.00 15.28 30.65
N SER A 58 -34.86 15.64 30.07
CA SER A 58 -34.73 16.84 29.22
C SER A 58 -33.56 16.64 28.24
N SER A 59 -33.89 16.48 26.96
CA SER A 59 -32.97 16.11 25.86
C SER A 59 -32.08 17.27 25.41
N SER A 60 -31.40 17.92 26.36
CA SER A 60 -30.13 18.54 26.04
C SER A 60 -29.18 17.40 25.67
N SER A 61 -28.85 17.26 24.38
CA SER A 61 -27.81 16.35 23.92
C SER A 61 -26.51 16.79 24.61
N LYS A 62 -26.22 16.21 25.77
CA LYS A 62 -24.96 16.39 26.47
C LYS A 62 -23.90 15.90 25.50
N ARG A 63 -23.20 16.83 24.85
CA ARG A 63 -22.04 16.50 24.04
C ARG A 63 -21.10 15.70 24.91
N LEU A 64 -20.89 14.43 24.57
CA LEU A 64 -19.91 13.60 25.25
C LEU A 64 -18.56 14.32 25.23
N PRO A 65 -17.78 14.22 26.33
CA PRO A 65 -16.47 14.87 26.40
C PRO A 65 -15.56 14.34 25.28
N ARG A 66 -14.91 15.27 24.56
CA ARG A 66 -13.84 14.98 23.60
C ARG A 66 -12.56 14.74 24.39
N VAL A 67 -12.04 13.52 24.36
CA VAL A 67 -10.74 13.16 24.96
C VAL A 67 -9.66 13.37 23.92
N THR A 68 -8.61 14.11 24.28
CA THR A 68 -7.52 14.51 23.37
C THR A 68 -6.19 13.99 23.89
N ILE A 69 -5.46 13.23 23.06
CA ILE A 69 -4.17 12.61 23.43
C ILE A 69 -3.11 13.05 22.43
N VAL A 70 -1.95 13.53 22.91
CA VAL A 70 -0.84 13.98 22.06
C VAL A 70 0.32 13.00 22.15
N LEU A 71 0.68 12.39 21.01
CA LEU A 71 1.73 11.38 20.92
C LEU A 71 2.99 11.92 20.25
N LYS A 72 4.15 11.67 20.84
CA LYS A 72 5.45 12.08 20.27
C LYS A 72 5.75 11.36 18.95
N ARG A 73 6.29 12.11 18.00
CA ARG A 73 6.70 11.59 16.69
C ARG A 73 8.01 10.80 16.82
N ARG A 74 8.00 9.52 16.42
CA ARG A 74 9.22 8.70 16.23
C ARG A 74 9.32 8.31 14.76
N THR A 75 10.32 8.85 14.06
CA THR A 75 10.46 8.70 12.60
C THR A 75 11.36 7.55 12.20
N SER A 76 12.13 7.02 13.16
CA SER A 76 13.06 5.89 12.98
C SER A 76 12.38 4.52 12.94
N VAL A 77 11.19 4.34 13.52
CA VAL A 77 10.41 3.08 13.43
C VAL A 77 9.57 3.12 12.15
N PRO A 78 9.86 2.28 11.13
CA PRO A 78 9.08 2.28 9.90
C PRO A 78 7.68 1.70 10.12
N PRO A 79 6.66 2.10 9.33
CA PRO A 79 5.29 1.59 9.48
C PRO A 79 5.14 0.07 9.28
N VAL A 80 6.04 -0.52 8.49
CA VAL A 80 6.14 -1.96 8.18
C VAL A 80 7.63 -2.33 8.30
N PRO A 81 8.13 -2.60 9.52
CA PRO A 81 9.53 -3.00 9.72
C PRO A 81 9.78 -4.38 9.12
N ASP A 82 10.97 -4.55 8.54
CA ASP A 82 11.49 -5.84 8.11
C ASP A 82 12.27 -6.49 9.27
N ALA A 83 12.19 -7.82 9.41
CA ALA A 83 12.90 -8.57 10.45
C ALA A 83 14.41 -8.33 10.43
N SER A 84 14.99 -8.18 9.23
CA SER A 84 16.41 -7.86 9.06
C SER A 84 16.81 -6.54 9.71
N LEU A 85 15.90 -5.57 9.84
CA LEU A 85 16.18 -4.31 10.54
C LEU A 85 16.51 -4.54 12.01
N VAL A 86 15.86 -5.52 12.66
CA VAL A 86 16.14 -5.92 14.05
C VAL A 86 17.58 -6.44 14.15
N SER A 87 17.99 -7.34 13.25
CA SER A 87 19.35 -7.87 13.20
C SER A 87 20.40 -6.78 12.89
N GLU A 88 20.09 -5.87 11.97
CA GLU A 88 20.95 -4.73 11.62
C GLU A 88 21.16 -3.78 12.81
N THR A 89 20.20 -3.66 13.73
CA THR A 89 20.38 -2.85 14.95
C THR A 89 21.49 -3.38 15.86
N TYR A 90 21.75 -4.69 15.89
CA TYR A 90 22.88 -5.23 16.66
C TYR A 90 24.21 -4.86 16.04
N ALA A 91 24.32 -4.90 14.70
CA ALA A 91 25.52 -4.45 14.02
C ALA A 91 25.77 -2.95 14.25
N LEU A 92 24.71 -2.15 14.34
CA LEU A 92 24.79 -0.73 14.67
C LEU A 92 25.21 -0.51 16.14
N GLU A 93 24.66 -1.26 17.08
CA GLU A 93 25.00 -1.21 18.52
C GLU A 93 26.46 -1.64 18.78
N GLU A 94 26.94 -2.66 18.06
CA GLU A 94 28.32 -3.16 18.12
C GLU A 94 29.33 -2.26 17.37
N GLY A 95 28.87 -1.19 16.71
CA GLY A 95 29.71 -0.29 15.93
C GLY A 95 30.27 -0.89 14.64
N LYS A 96 29.74 -2.03 14.17
CA LYS A 96 30.12 -2.67 12.91
C LYS A 96 29.63 -1.90 11.68
N VAL A 97 28.53 -1.15 11.84
CA VAL A 97 28.01 -0.19 10.87
C VAL A 97 27.73 1.14 11.56
N SER A 98 27.91 2.26 10.86
CA SER A 98 27.66 3.60 11.42
C SER A 98 26.20 4.04 11.34
N ARG A 99 25.44 3.47 10.39
CA ARG A 99 24.03 3.76 10.15
C ARG A 99 23.35 2.59 9.45
N ILE A 100 22.05 2.43 9.67
CA ILE A 100 21.19 1.46 9.01
C ILE A 100 20.07 2.19 8.26
N LEU A 101 19.58 1.61 7.17
CA LEU A 101 18.50 2.20 6.38
C LEU A 101 17.16 1.63 6.87
N ALA A 102 16.46 2.37 7.74
CA ALA A 102 15.18 1.92 8.31
C ALA A 102 14.05 1.92 7.28
N ARG A 103 14.05 2.89 6.36
CA ARG A 103 13.17 2.96 5.17
C ARG A 103 13.78 3.88 4.12
N ALA A 104 13.20 3.92 2.92
CA ALA A 104 13.70 4.76 1.83
C ALA A 104 13.92 6.23 2.27
N GLY A 105 15.17 6.67 2.22
CA GLY A 105 15.61 8.01 2.62
C GLY A 105 15.83 8.24 4.12
N VAL A 106 15.49 7.27 4.98
CA VAL A 106 15.58 7.44 6.44
C VAL A 106 16.66 6.53 7.00
N TYR A 107 17.78 7.13 7.39
CA TYR A 107 18.88 6.46 8.08
C TYR A 107 18.73 6.60 9.60
N VAL A 108 19.11 5.55 10.31
CA VAL A 108 19.13 5.49 11.76
C VAL A 108 20.56 5.20 12.21
N ASP A 109 21.06 6.02 13.12
CA ASP A 109 22.36 5.88 13.78
C ASP A 109 22.18 5.78 15.31
N ALA A 110 23.28 5.61 16.03
CA ALA A 110 23.24 5.49 17.49
C ALA A 110 22.68 6.75 18.18
N THR A 111 22.98 7.95 17.65
CA THR A 111 22.48 9.22 18.18
C THR A 111 20.97 9.29 18.11
N ARG A 112 20.40 8.94 16.95
CA ARG A 112 18.95 8.93 16.74
C ARG A 112 18.25 7.88 17.59
N VAL A 113 18.88 6.71 17.79
CA VAL A 113 18.35 5.68 18.70
C VAL A 113 18.31 6.20 20.13
N ALA A 114 19.38 6.82 20.61
CA ALA A 114 19.44 7.40 21.95
C ALA A 114 18.40 8.52 22.14
N SER A 115 18.26 9.42 21.16
CA SER A 115 17.34 10.56 21.26
C SER A 115 15.86 10.17 21.18
N GLU A 116 15.49 9.23 20.29
CA GLU A 116 14.08 8.84 20.08
C GLU A 116 13.60 7.74 21.04
N HIS A 117 14.50 6.85 21.48
CA HIS A 117 14.13 5.62 22.20
C HIS A 117 14.87 5.40 23.52
N GLY A 118 15.92 6.18 23.80
CA GLY A 118 16.76 6.04 25.00
C GLY A 118 17.75 4.87 24.95
N SER A 119 17.39 3.74 24.33
CA SER A 119 18.28 2.58 24.19
C SER A 119 17.99 1.76 22.93
N PHE A 120 18.99 0.97 22.50
CA PHE A 120 18.83 -0.01 21.42
C PHE A 120 17.81 -1.10 21.76
N ALA A 121 17.76 -1.55 23.02
CA ALA A 121 16.77 -2.52 23.48
C ALA A 121 15.33 -1.98 23.33
N SER A 122 15.10 -0.73 23.74
CA SER A 122 13.80 -0.06 23.56
C SER A 122 13.45 0.10 22.08
N TYR A 123 14.42 0.47 21.24
CA TYR A 123 14.20 0.58 19.80
C TYR A 123 13.81 -0.76 19.16
N ARG A 124 14.54 -1.85 19.45
CA ARG A 124 14.21 -3.20 18.97
C ARG A 124 12.83 -3.66 19.42
N ARG A 125 12.48 -3.46 20.70
CA ARG A 125 11.14 -3.79 21.21
C ARG A 125 10.05 -3.09 20.42
N ARG A 126 10.22 -1.80 20.12
CA ARG A 126 9.26 -1.04 19.29
C ARG A 126 9.18 -1.54 17.86
N LEU A 127 10.31 -1.93 17.26
CA LEU A 127 10.31 -2.57 15.93
C LEU A 127 9.49 -3.86 15.94
N VAL A 128 9.79 -4.78 16.88
CA VAL A 128 9.08 -6.06 17.00
C VAL A 128 7.60 -5.84 17.29
N TRP A 129 7.28 -4.89 18.18
CA TRP A 129 5.89 -4.56 18.47
C TRP A 129 5.16 -4.02 17.24
N GLN A 130 5.78 -3.14 16.48
CA GLN A 130 5.19 -2.62 15.25
C GLN A 130 4.97 -3.72 14.21
N MET A 131 5.89 -4.69 14.10
CA MET A 131 5.70 -5.88 13.25
C MET A 131 4.52 -6.72 13.72
N LEU A 132 4.42 -7.01 15.02
CA LEU A 132 3.35 -7.80 15.62
C LEU A 132 1.97 -7.13 15.42
N LYS A 133 1.86 -5.83 15.70
CA LYS A 133 0.64 -5.05 15.44
C LYS A 133 0.22 -5.15 13.98
N ARG A 134 1.16 -5.08 13.04
CA ARG A 134 0.86 -5.21 11.61
C ARG A 134 0.39 -6.60 11.25
N ARG A 135 0.99 -7.65 11.82
CA ARG A 135 0.55 -9.05 11.61
C ARG A 135 -0.87 -9.25 12.14
N TRP A 136 -1.16 -8.81 13.35
CA TRP A 136 -2.51 -8.88 13.92
C TRP A 136 -3.52 -8.07 13.12
N PHE A 137 -3.16 -6.83 12.76
CA PHE A 137 -4.00 -5.97 11.93
C PHE A 137 -4.36 -6.63 10.58
N CYS A 138 -3.38 -7.19 9.87
CA CYS A 138 -3.61 -7.90 8.62
C CYS A 138 -4.50 -9.13 8.84
N ALA A 139 -4.18 -9.96 9.84
CA ALA A 139 -4.93 -11.19 10.11
C ALA A 139 -6.39 -10.91 10.50
N LEU A 140 -6.64 -9.85 11.27
CA LEU A 140 -8.01 -9.43 11.62
C LEU A 140 -8.75 -8.78 10.46
N THR A 141 -8.04 -8.07 9.57
CA THR A 141 -8.64 -7.54 8.34
C THR A 141 -9.01 -8.67 7.39
N GLU A 142 -8.14 -9.68 7.24
CA GLU A 142 -8.41 -10.89 6.46
C GLU A 142 -9.59 -11.68 7.06
N ALA A 143 -9.63 -11.87 8.38
CA ALA A 143 -10.76 -12.50 9.05
C ALA A 143 -12.07 -11.70 8.91
N THR A 144 -11.99 -10.36 8.99
CA THR A 144 -13.14 -9.47 8.75
C THR A 144 -13.64 -9.61 7.31
N SER A 145 -12.71 -9.79 6.36
CA SER A 145 -13.02 -9.93 4.94
C SER A 145 -13.47 -11.35 4.58
N SER A 146 -13.02 -12.37 5.31
CA SER A 146 -13.46 -13.76 5.13
C SER A 146 -14.90 -13.95 5.59
N ALA A 147 -15.48 -13.01 6.35
CA ALA A 147 -16.93 -13.00 6.59
C ALA A 147 -17.73 -12.97 5.27
N PHE A 148 -17.12 -12.52 4.17
CA PHE A 148 -17.72 -12.53 2.84
C PHE A 148 -17.26 -13.75 2.00
N GLU A 149 -17.24 -14.96 2.57
CA GLU A 149 -16.89 -16.18 1.80
C GLU A 149 -17.76 -16.32 0.54
N ASP A 150 -19.02 -15.87 0.61
CA ASP A 150 -19.87 -15.72 -0.56
C ASP A 150 -19.55 -14.44 -1.36
N ARG A 151 -19.22 -14.63 -2.63
CA ARG A 151 -18.93 -13.51 -3.56
C ARG A 151 -20.13 -12.59 -3.74
N GLY A 152 -21.36 -13.11 -3.66
CA GLY A 152 -22.58 -12.32 -3.78
C GLY A 152 -22.73 -11.33 -2.63
N GLU A 153 -22.55 -11.78 -1.40
CA GLU A 153 -22.57 -10.97 -0.18
C GLU A 153 -21.46 -9.90 -0.19
N PHE A 154 -20.25 -10.27 -0.62
CA PHE A 154 -19.17 -9.28 -0.79
C PHE A 154 -19.57 -8.16 -1.75
N LEU A 155 -20.08 -8.52 -2.94
CA LEU A 155 -20.48 -7.54 -3.95
C LEU A 155 -21.66 -6.67 -3.47
N ASP A 156 -22.58 -7.23 -2.68
CA ASP A 156 -23.66 -6.47 -2.04
C ASP A 156 -23.12 -5.48 -1.01
N PHE A 157 -22.12 -5.86 -0.23
CA PHE A 157 -21.46 -4.96 0.71
C PHE A 157 -20.70 -3.83 -0.01
N VAL A 158 -19.93 -4.16 -1.06
CA VAL A 158 -19.25 -3.16 -1.90
C VAL A 158 -20.25 -2.17 -2.51
N TRP A 159 -21.35 -2.68 -3.06
CA TRP A 159 -22.42 -1.85 -3.61
C TRP A 159 -23.07 -0.97 -2.55
N SER A 160 -23.37 -1.53 -1.37
CA SER A 160 -23.98 -0.79 -0.27
C SER A 160 -23.07 0.36 0.21
N ALA A 161 -21.77 0.09 0.36
CA ALA A 161 -20.80 1.11 0.72
C ALA A 161 -20.69 2.20 -0.37
N TYR A 162 -20.60 1.80 -1.64
CA TYR A 162 -20.56 2.73 -2.77
C TYR A 162 -21.81 3.60 -2.85
N ALA A 163 -23.01 3.00 -2.77
CA ALA A 163 -24.28 3.70 -2.85
C ALA A 163 -24.47 4.68 -1.69
N ALA A 164 -24.07 4.29 -0.47
CA ALA A 164 -24.10 5.19 0.69
C ALA A 164 -23.16 6.39 0.50
N LEU A 165 -21.95 6.16 -0.03
CA LEU A 165 -21.00 7.23 -0.33
C LEU A 165 -21.52 8.16 -1.43
N ASP A 166 -21.95 7.63 -2.58
CA ASP A 166 -22.46 8.41 -3.71
C ASP A 166 -23.68 9.26 -3.31
N ALA A 167 -24.64 8.66 -2.59
CA ALA A 167 -25.81 9.38 -2.07
C ALA A 167 -25.39 10.51 -1.11
N SER A 168 -24.52 10.22 -0.14
CA SER A 168 -24.10 11.24 0.83
C SER A 168 -23.32 12.39 0.19
N PHE A 169 -22.62 12.14 -0.91
CA PHE A 169 -21.91 13.16 -1.67
C PHE A 169 -22.88 14.03 -2.46
N ARG A 170 -23.87 13.43 -3.13
CA ARG A 170 -24.92 14.16 -3.88
C ARG A 170 -25.78 15.03 -2.97
N ASP A 171 -26.05 14.57 -1.75
CA ASP A 171 -26.90 15.28 -0.78
C ASP A 171 -26.16 16.42 -0.05
N ASP A 172 -24.84 16.50 -0.14
CA ASP A 172 -24.06 17.54 0.52
C ASP A 172 -24.14 18.86 -0.25
N LYS A 173 -24.30 19.98 0.47
CA LYS A 173 -24.51 21.30 -0.14
C LYS A 173 -23.29 21.84 -0.89
N ILE A 174 -22.08 21.43 -0.51
CA ILE A 174 -20.83 21.92 -1.09
C ILE A 174 -20.35 20.96 -2.17
N VAL A 175 -20.28 19.66 -1.89
CA VAL A 175 -19.79 18.66 -2.86
C VAL A 175 -20.86 18.17 -3.84
N GLY A 176 -22.15 18.27 -3.47
CA GLY A 176 -23.28 17.77 -4.26
C GLY A 176 -23.36 18.31 -5.70
N PRO A 177 -23.20 19.62 -5.96
CA PRO A 177 -23.18 20.15 -7.33
C PRO A 177 -22.09 19.53 -8.20
N PHE A 178 -20.91 19.27 -7.64
CA PHE A 178 -19.79 18.65 -8.34
C PHE A 178 -19.96 17.13 -8.51
N ALA A 179 -20.58 16.46 -7.54
CA ALA A 179 -20.94 15.05 -7.65
C ALA A 179 -22.03 14.82 -8.71
N ALA A 180 -23.05 15.67 -8.75
CA ALA A 180 -24.16 15.60 -9.72
C ALA A 180 -23.69 15.81 -11.17
N SER A 181 -22.71 16.69 -11.38
CA SER A 181 -22.06 16.93 -12.67
C SER A 181 -20.97 15.90 -13.01
N GLY A 182 -20.65 14.99 -12.08
CA GLY A 182 -19.65 13.95 -12.29
C GLY A 182 -18.20 14.43 -12.23
N HIS A 183 -17.93 15.61 -11.67
CA HIS A 183 -16.57 16.11 -11.42
C HIS A 183 -16.00 15.66 -10.08
N VAL A 184 -16.86 15.16 -9.17
CA VAL A 184 -16.43 14.43 -7.98
C VAL A 184 -17.04 13.03 -8.04
N ARG A 185 -16.21 11.99 -7.99
CA ARG A 185 -16.66 10.59 -8.07
C ARG A 185 -16.03 9.75 -6.98
N VAL A 186 -16.81 8.84 -6.42
CA VAL A 186 -16.30 7.73 -5.61
C VAL A 186 -15.80 6.66 -6.57
N VAL A 187 -14.56 6.21 -6.43
CA VAL A 187 -13.93 5.22 -7.31
C VAL A 187 -13.43 4.05 -6.48
N PHE A 188 -13.88 2.85 -6.82
CA PHE A 188 -13.42 1.60 -6.24
C PHE A 188 -12.00 1.28 -6.72
N LYS A 189 -11.10 0.87 -5.82
CA LYS A 189 -9.67 0.76 -6.14
C LYS A 189 -8.98 -0.46 -5.54
N GLY A 190 -7.71 -0.62 -5.90
CA GLY A 190 -6.76 -1.45 -5.17
C GLY A 190 -7.03 -2.94 -5.27
N GLY A 191 -6.85 -3.65 -4.14
CA GLY A 191 -6.85 -5.11 -4.11
C GLY A 191 -8.14 -5.75 -4.59
N ASN A 192 -9.28 -5.10 -4.34
CA ASN A 192 -10.57 -5.67 -4.69
C ASN A 192 -10.95 -5.46 -6.15
N VAL A 193 -10.54 -4.36 -6.80
CA VAL A 193 -10.73 -4.25 -8.26
C VAL A 193 -9.87 -5.28 -8.98
N VAL A 194 -8.66 -5.55 -8.49
CA VAL A 194 -7.84 -6.69 -8.98
C VAL A 194 -8.62 -8.00 -8.83
N SER A 195 -9.27 -8.25 -7.69
CA SER A 195 -10.11 -9.44 -7.50
C SER A 195 -11.29 -9.49 -8.47
N LEU A 196 -11.97 -8.35 -8.74
CA LEU A 196 -13.05 -8.28 -9.74
C LEU A 196 -12.55 -8.65 -11.15
N VAL A 197 -11.43 -8.07 -11.58
CA VAL A 197 -10.80 -8.37 -12.87
C VAL A 197 -10.44 -9.85 -12.97
N LYS A 198 -9.88 -10.42 -11.91
CA LYS A 198 -9.53 -11.85 -11.85
C LYS A 198 -10.76 -12.75 -11.85
N SER A 199 -11.84 -12.39 -11.15
CA SER A 199 -13.10 -13.13 -11.17
C SER A 199 -13.77 -13.09 -12.53
N ALA A 200 -13.74 -11.94 -13.22
CA ALA A 200 -14.21 -11.84 -14.60
C ALA A 200 -13.38 -12.75 -15.52
N ALA A 201 -12.06 -12.75 -15.36
CA ALA A 201 -11.16 -13.64 -16.09
C ALA A 201 -11.49 -15.13 -15.83
N GLU A 202 -11.57 -15.52 -14.57
CA GLU A 202 -11.92 -16.87 -14.13
C GLU A 202 -13.27 -17.33 -14.69
N MET A 203 -14.30 -16.47 -14.66
CA MET A 203 -15.65 -16.80 -15.12
C MET A 203 -15.69 -17.13 -16.61
N VAL A 204 -14.94 -16.41 -17.43
CA VAL A 204 -14.90 -16.71 -18.87
C VAL A 204 -14.01 -17.92 -19.15
N LEU A 205 -12.84 -18.00 -18.52
CA LEU A 205 -11.95 -19.17 -18.67
C LEU A 205 -12.65 -20.46 -18.22
N GLY A 206 -13.48 -20.39 -17.18
CA GLY A 206 -14.27 -21.52 -16.67
C GLY A 206 -15.32 -22.07 -17.64
N ARG A 207 -15.61 -21.37 -18.74
CA ARG A 207 -16.48 -21.87 -19.82
C ARG A 207 -15.76 -22.82 -20.78
N VAL A 208 -14.43 -22.89 -20.70
CA VAL A 208 -13.62 -23.79 -21.52
C VAL A 208 -13.32 -25.06 -20.74
N GLU A 209 -13.82 -26.18 -21.24
CA GLU A 209 -13.54 -27.51 -20.69
C GLU A 209 -12.15 -28.00 -21.14
N CYS A 210 -11.11 -27.32 -20.67
CA CYS A 210 -9.71 -27.70 -20.92
C CYS A 210 -8.89 -27.58 -19.63
N ASP A 211 -8.08 -28.60 -19.33
CA ASP A 211 -7.27 -28.67 -18.11
C ASP A 211 -6.29 -27.50 -17.95
N ALA A 212 -5.63 -27.08 -19.04
CA ALA A 212 -4.71 -25.94 -19.02
C ALA A 212 -5.44 -24.64 -18.63
N VAL A 213 -6.63 -24.43 -19.20
CA VAL A 213 -7.47 -23.26 -18.91
C VAL A 213 -8.02 -23.31 -17.48
N ARG A 214 -8.46 -24.48 -17.00
CA ARG A 214 -8.89 -24.66 -15.61
C ARG A 214 -7.77 -24.38 -14.62
N ARG A 215 -6.55 -24.84 -14.88
CA ARG A 215 -5.37 -24.56 -14.03
C ARG A 215 -5.08 -23.07 -13.95
N LEU A 216 -5.14 -22.36 -15.08
CA LEU A 216 -5.01 -20.90 -15.07
C LEU A 216 -6.16 -20.24 -14.29
N GLY A 217 -7.41 -20.66 -14.51
CA GLY A 217 -8.57 -20.18 -13.76
C GLY A 217 -8.38 -20.32 -12.25
N SER A 218 -7.94 -21.49 -11.78
CA SER A 218 -7.64 -21.73 -10.36
C SER A 218 -6.44 -20.92 -9.84
N ALA A 219 -5.45 -20.63 -10.69
CA ALA A 219 -4.33 -19.76 -10.32
C ALA A 219 -4.75 -18.28 -10.21
N LEU A 220 -5.74 -17.86 -11.00
CA LEU A 220 -6.33 -16.53 -10.99
C LEU A 220 -7.45 -16.36 -9.96
N ALA A 221 -8.04 -17.44 -9.45
CA ALA A 221 -9.05 -17.37 -8.40
C ALA A 221 -8.61 -16.38 -7.29
N PRO A 222 -9.44 -15.37 -6.96
CA PRO A 222 -9.13 -14.46 -5.86
C PRO A 222 -8.86 -15.28 -4.59
N ARG A 223 -7.72 -15.03 -3.95
CA ARG A 223 -7.34 -15.69 -2.70
C ARG A 223 -7.47 -14.67 -1.58
N GLY A 224 -8.57 -14.77 -0.84
CA GLY A 224 -8.95 -13.80 0.16
C GLY A 224 -9.56 -12.53 -0.45
N ILE A 225 -10.47 -11.95 0.30
CA ILE A 225 -11.02 -10.62 0.06
C ILE A 225 -10.20 -9.66 0.94
N SER A 226 -9.90 -8.46 0.46
CA SER A 226 -9.35 -7.40 1.31
C SER A 226 -10.45 -6.45 1.73
N ASP A 227 -10.12 -5.56 2.66
CA ASP A 227 -10.90 -4.38 2.99
C ASP A 227 -11.34 -3.61 1.73
N VAL A 228 -12.52 -3.01 1.79
CA VAL A 228 -13.15 -2.30 0.67
C VAL A 228 -12.49 -0.94 0.48
N ASP A 229 -11.63 -0.82 -0.51
CA ASP A 229 -10.92 0.43 -0.82
C ASP A 229 -11.66 1.30 -1.86
N PHE A 230 -11.92 2.55 -1.50
CA PHE A 230 -12.33 3.62 -2.39
C PHE A 230 -11.33 4.78 -2.37
N TYR A 231 -11.31 5.57 -3.43
CA TYR A 231 -10.83 6.96 -3.38
C TYR A 231 -11.85 7.90 -3.99
N VAL A 232 -11.72 9.18 -3.67
CA VAL A 232 -12.49 10.25 -4.30
C VAL A 232 -11.65 10.86 -5.41
N TRP A 233 -12.17 10.78 -6.63
CA TRP A 233 -11.59 11.43 -7.79
C TRP A 233 -12.18 12.83 -7.94
N PHE A 234 -11.30 13.81 -8.12
CA PHE A 234 -11.63 15.22 -8.35
C PHE A 234 -11.15 15.61 -9.75
N ASP A 235 -12.07 15.98 -10.63
CA ASP A 235 -11.81 16.36 -12.01
C ASP A 235 -11.57 17.87 -12.13
N TYR A 236 -10.37 18.31 -11.74
CA TYR A 236 -9.97 19.72 -11.85
C TYR A 236 -9.89 20.22 -13.30
N ALA A 237 -9.72 19.31 -14.26
CA ALA A 237 -9.66 19.67 -15.67
C ALA A 237 -11.06 20.00 -16.21
N GLY A 238 -12.05 19.19 -15.85
CA GLY A 238 -13.45 19.41 -16.22
C GLY A 238 -14.16 20.48 -15.41
N SER A 239 -13.71 20.77 -14.18
CA SER A 239 -14.30 21.82 -13.32
C SER A 239 -13.24 22.66 -12.61
N PRO A 240 -12.82 23.79 -13.20
CA PRO A 240 -11.85 24.70 -12.60
C PRO A 240 -12.27 25.24 -11.23
N GLY A 241 -13.57 25.37 -10.96
CA GLY A 241 -14.09 25.82 -9.66
C GLY A 241 -13.70 24.89 -8.49
N LEU A 242 -13.42 23.61 -8.76
CA LEU A 242 -12.88 22.70 -7.74
C LEU A 242 -11.50 23.14 -7.25
N ASP A 243 -10.70 23.78 -8.10
CA ASP A 243 -9.36 24.23 -7.73
C ASP A 243 -9.41 25.54 -6.92
N GLU A 244 -10.42 26.39 -7.11
CA GLU A 244 -10.61 27.59 -6.30
C GLU A 244 -11.09 27.22 -4.88
N ASP A 245 -12.05 26.29 -4.77
CA ASP A 245 -12.70 25.91 -3.51
C ASP A 245 -12.18 24.59 -2.90
N PHE A 246 -11.03 24.09 -3.34
CA PHE A 246 -10.54 22.74 -3.00
C PHE A 246 -10.66 22.39 -1.51
N GLU A 247 -10.18 23.24 -0.60
CA GLU A 247 -10.16 22.93 0.83
C GLU A 247 -11.58 22.73 1.38
N ALA A 248 -12.52 23.57 0.94
CA ALA A 248 -13.92 23.49 1.33
C ALA A 248 -14.59 22.24 0.74
N VAL A 249 -14.38 21.96 -0.55
CA VAL A 249 -14.93 20.78 -1.22
C VAL A 249 -14.34 19.49 -0.64
N HIS A 250 -13.05 19.46 -0.37
CA HIS A 250 -12.34 18.32 0.21
C HIS A 250 -12.83 18.01 1.62
N ALA A 251 -12.91 19.03 2.48
CA ALA A 251 -13.46 18.90 3.83
C ALA A 251 -14.93 18.44 3.80
N ALA A 252 -15.74 18.97 2.88
CA ALA A 252 -17.13 18.56 2.69
C ALA A 252 -17.26 17.10 2.23
N ALA A 253 -16.45 16.68 1.25
CA ALA A 253 -16.41 15.30 0.77
C ALA A 253 -16.02 14.31 1.88
N ARG A 254 -15.03 14.67 2.70
CA ARG A 254 -14.66 13.88 3.89
C ARG A 254 -15.79 13.79 4.90
N ALA A 255 -16.44 14.92 5.20
CA ALA A 255 -17.57 14.94 6.11
C ALA A 255 -18.75 14.09 5.59
N ALA A 256 -19.01 14.11 4.29
CA ALA A 256 -19.98 13.25 3.62
C ALA A 256 -19.62 11.76 3.77
N ALA A 257 -18.37 11.38 3.52
CA ALA A 257 -17.94 10.00 3.73
C ALA A 257 -18.05 9.54 5.19
N LYS A 258 -17.70 10.40 6.16
CA LYS A 258 -17.92 10.07 7.59
C LYS A 258 -19.39 9.78 7.88
N ARG A 259 -20.32 10.55 7.33
CA ARG A 259 -21.76 10.31 7.48
C ARG A 259 -22.16 8.99 6.83
N ALA A 260 -21.75 8.76 5.58
CA ALA A 260 -22.04 7.53 4.84
C ALA A 260 -21.55 6.28 5.57
N LEU A 261 -20.30 6.27 6.04
CA LEU A 261 -19.72 5.12 6.73
C LEU A 261 -20.35 4.89 8.11
N ARG A 262 -20.81 5.94 8.80
CA ARG A 262 -21.56 5.79 10.07
C ARG A 262 -22.95 5.21 9.89
N SER A 263 -23.58 5.44 8.74
CA SER A 263 -24.89 4.87 8.40
C SER A 263 -24.79 3.48 7.78
N LEU A 264 -23.58 3.03 7.42
CA LEU A 264 -23.39 1.73 6.81
C LEU A 264 -23.64 0.63 7.84
N GLU A 265 -24.62 -0.22 7.57
CA GLU A 265 -24.81 -1.43 8.34
C GLU A 265 -23.70 -2.41 7.99
N VAL A 266 -22.78 -2.59 8.93
CA VAL A 266 -21.79 -3.67 8.85
C VAL A 266 -22.51 -4.93 9.31
N PRO A 267 -22.53 -6.01 8.51
CA PRO A 267 -23.16 -7.26 8.90
C PRO A 267 -22.73 -7.68 10.31
N PRO A 268 -23.67 -8.16 11.17
CA PRO A 268 -23.35 -8.65 12.50
C PRO A 268 -22.46 -9.88 12.37
N TRP A 269 -21.15 -9.63 12.39
CA TRP A 269 -20.14 -10.67 12.37
C TRP A 269 -20.01 -11.21 13.78
N ASP A 270 -20.42 -12.45 13.99
CA ASP A 270 -19.85 -13.23 15.07
C ASP A 270 -18.40 -13.51 14.69
N PRO A 271 -17.41 -13.05 15.50
CA PRO A 271 -16.02 -13.37 15.22
C PRO A 271 -15.90 -14.89 15.10
N PRO A 272 -15.22 -15.42 14.06
CA PRO A 272 -15.09 -16.85 13.93
C PRO A 272 -14.43 -17.36 15.22
N PRO A 273 -14.85 -18.54 15.72
CA PRO A 273 -14.41 -19.05 17.01
C PRO A 273 -12.88 -19.23 17.11
N ASP A 274 -12.18 -19.15 15.98
CA ASP A 274 -10.74 -19.30 15.82
C ASP A 274 -9.95 -17.97 15.73
N LEU A 275 -10.53 -16.80 16.02
CA LEU A 275 -9.76 -15.53 15.98
C LEU A 275 -8.50 -15.57 16.86
N GLY A 276 -8.56 -16.24 18.02
CA GLY A 276 -7.38 -16.49 18.85
C GLY A 276 -6.30 -17.29 18.11
N ALA A 277 -6.69 -18.34 17.37
CA ALA A 277 -5.80 -19.14 16.55
C ALA A 277 -5.24 -18.36 15.34
N THR A 278 -6.03 -17.45 14.75
CA THR A 278 -5.59 -16.55 13.68
C THR A 278 -4.49 -15.60 14.17
N ILE A 279 -4.69 -14.97 15.33
CA ILE A 279 -3.69 -14.11 15.98
C ILE A 279 -2.44 -14.90 16.40
N ALA A 280 -2.62 -16.11 16.94
CA ALA A 280 -1.56 -17.05 17.25
C ALA A 280 -0.69 -17.39 16.02
N THR A 281 -1.34 -17.67 14.89
CA THR A 281 -0.68 -18.00 13.62
C THR A 281 0.10 -16.80 13.07
N ALA A 282 -0.50 -15.61 13.12
CA ALA A 282 0.14 -14.36 12.73
C ALA A 282 1.38 -14.06 13.59
N THR A 283 1.32 -14.41 14.89
CA THR A 283 2.46 -14.32 15.83
C THR A 283 3.54 -15.34 15.49
N GLY A 284 3.16 -16.59 15.19
CA GLY A 284 4.08 -17.64 14.74
C GLY A 284 4.85 -17.25 13.49
N SER A 285 4.18 -16.68 12.48
CA SER A 285 4.84 -16.19 11.26
C SER A 285 5.88 -15.11 11.54
N LEU A 286 5.67 -14.24 12.54
CA LEU A 286 6.67 -13.24 12.92
C LEU A 286 7.89 -13.89 13.58
N ILE A 287 7.69 -14.92 14.40
CA ILE A 287 8.79 -15.68 15.01
C ILE A 287 9.63 -16.32 13.91
N ASP A 288 8.97 -16.95 12.92
CA ASP A 288 9.66 -17.56 11.77
C ASP A 288 10.49 -16.53 10.98
N ASP A 289 9.96 -15.31 10.79
CA ASP A 289 10.68 -14.21 10.11
C ASP A 289 11.88 -13.70 10.92
N LEU A 290 11.76 -13.59 12.24
CA LEU A 290 12.83 -13.15 13.13
C LEU A 290 13.91 -14.22 13.30
N GLY A 291 13.55 -15.48 13.07
CA GLY A 291 14.42 -16.64 13.23
C GLY A 291 14.74 -16.96 14.69
N SER A 292 15.65 -17.91 14.89
CA SER A 292 16.05 -18.40 16.21
C SER A 292 17.26 -17.66 16.81
N ASP A 293 17.52 -16.41 16.41
CA ASP A 293 18.65 -15.64 16.94
C ASP A 293 18.46 -15.39 18.44
N PRO A 294 19.27 -16.02 19.32
CA PRO A 294 19.08 -15.96 20.77
C PRO A 294 19.31 -14.55 21.32
N ARG A 295 19.87 -13.63 20.52
CA ARG A 295 20.02 -12.22 20.90
C ARG A 295 18.69 -11.48 20.91
N ILE A 296 17.72 -11.90 20.09
CA ILE A 296 16.40 -11.26 20.01
C ILE A 296 15.54 -11.73 21.19
N ALA A 297 15.73 -11.09 22.34
CA ALA A 297 15.00 -11.41 23.58
C ALA A 297 13.48 -11.43 23.39
N GLU A 298 12.96 -10.61 22.47
CA GLU A 298 11.54 -10.55 22.14
C GLU A 298 11.01 -11.86 21.54
N VAL A 299 11.82 -12.68 20.86
CA VAL A 299 11.39 -13.98 20.30
C VAL A 299 10.93 -14.91 21.42
N GLY A 300 11.64 -14.94 22.55
CA GLY A 300 11.24 -15.74 23.71
C GLY A 300 9.88 -15.31 24.29
N ALA A 301 9.60 -14.00 24.30
CA ALA A 301 8.29 -13.48 24.72
C ALA A 301 7.19 -13.81 23.69
N LEU A 302 7.50 -13.72 22.39
CA LEU A 302 6.57 -14.08 21.31
C LEU A 302 6.18 -15.58 21.37
N GLU A 303 7.14 -16.48 21.61
CA GLU A 303 6.86 -17.91 21.75
C GLU A 303 5.93 -18.20 22.93
N GLN A 304 6.11 -17.49 24.05
CA GLN A 304 5.24 -17.65 25.23
C GLN A 304 3.79 -17.19 24.98
N ILE A 305 3.57 -16.25 24.06
CA ILE A 305 2.20 -15.82 23.69
C ILE A 305 1.63 -16.58 22.49
N ARG A 306 2.43 -17.27 21.69
CA ARG A 306 2.00 -17.91 20.43
C ARG A 306 0.72 -18.74 20.57
N GLY A 307 0.58 -19.56 21.61
CA GLY A 307 -0.60 -20.39 21.85
C GLY A 307 -1.55 -19.85 22.93
N GLY A 308 -1.23 -18.71 23.52
CA GLY A 308 -1.87 -18.20 24.73
C GLY A 308 -2.61 -16.88 24.50
N LEU A 309 -3.21 -16.66 23.33
CA LEU A 309 -3.96 -15.45 23.02
C LEU A 309 -5.42 -15.77 22.69
N SER A 310 -6.33 -14.97 23.24
CA SER A 310 -7.72 -14.89 22.83
C SER A 310 -8.01 -13.52 22.23
N CYS A 311 -9.03 -13.44 21.39
CA CYS A 311 -9.42 -12.21 20.72
C CYS A 311 -10.94 -12.10 20.73
N GLU A 312 -11.45 -10.94 21.14
CA GLU A 312 -12.89 -10.65 21.18
C GLU A 312 -13.16 -9.33 20.43
N SER A 313 -14.35 -9.20 19.84
CA SER A 313 -14.80 -7.92 19.29
C SER A 313 -15.18 -6.97 20.43
N VAL A 314 -14.86 -5.69 20.27
CA VAL A 314 -15.18 -4.66 21.26
C VAL A 314 -15.73 -3.41 20.58
N SER A 315 -16.63 -2.71 21.26
CA SER A 315 -17.11 -1.41 20.81
C SER A 315 -16.05 -0.34 21.00
N ARG A 316 -15.90 0.55 20.03
CA ARG A 316 -15.00 1.72 20.10
C ARG A 316 -15.74 2.98 19.70
N ARG A 317 -15.28 4.12 20.21
CA ARG A 317 -15.74 5.44 19.78
C ARG A 317 -15.12 5.81 18.45
N ASP A 318 -15.79 6.70 17.71
CA ASP A 318 -15.20 7.30 16.53
C ASP A 318 -13.94 8.08 16.90
N LEU A 319 -13.01 8.14 15.96
CA LEU A 319 -11.66 8.69 16.16
C LEU A 319 -11.35 9.74 15.11
N GLU A 320 -10.94 10.92 15.54
CA GLU A 320 -10.30 11.94 14.72
C GLU A 320 -8.79 11.93 14.97
N ILE A 321 -8.00 11.94 13.90
CA ILE A 321 -6.54 11.94 13.93
C ILE A 321 -6.07 13.23 13.26
N ASN A 322 -5.44 14.10 14.04
CA ASN A 322 -4.85 15.34 13.56
C ASN A 322 -3.34 15.29 13.73
N GLN A 323 -2.61 15.46 12.63
CA GLN A 323 -1.16 15.61 12.68
C GLN A 323 -0.83 17.07 13.05
N THR A 324 0.03 17.25 14.05
CA THR A 324 0.51 18.55 14.51
C THR A 324 2.04 18.57 14.50
N VAL A 325 2.64 19.76 14.59
CA VAL A 325 4.11 19.91 14.73
C VAL A 325 4.62 19.16 15.97
N GLY A 326 3.83 19.15 17.05
CA GLY A 326 4.18 18.51 18.32
C GLY A 326 3.96 16.99 18.36
N GLY A 327 3.30 16.41 17.36
CA GLY A 327 2.92 15.00 17.38
C GLY A 327 1.55 14.70 16.78
N VAL A 328 0.96 13.57 17.17
CA VAL A 328 -0.39 13.17 16.74
C VAL A 328 -1.38 13.49 17.83
N GLU A 329 -2.40 14.29 17.50
CA GLU A 329 -3.58 14.49 18.33
C GLU A 329 -4.65 13.46 17.96
N LEU A 330 -5.08 12.67 18.94
CA LEU A 330 -6.19 11.74 18.83
C LEU A 330 -7.40 12.29 19.57
N ALA A 331 -8.53 12.42 18.90
CA ALA A 331 -9.79 12.91 19.46
C ALA A 331 -10.89 11.84 19.35
N PHE A 332 -11.38 11.36 20.49
CA PHE A 332 -12.45 10.36 20.54
C PHE A 332 -13.81 11.04 20.76
N TYR A 333 -14.85 10.60 20.04
CA TYR A 333 -16.18 11.19 20.14
C TYR A 333 -17.30 10.22 19.77
N GLY A 334 -18.54 10.60 20.11
CA GLY A 334 -19.72 9.76 19.90
C GLY A 334 -19.80 8.57 20.85
N GLU A 335 -20.87 7.79 20.71
CA GLU A 335 -21.08 6.57 21.49
C GLU A 335 -20.19 5.43 20.98
N PRO A 336 -19.74 4.50 21.86
CA PRO A 336 -19.05 3.29 21.43
C PRO A 336 -19.91 2.42 20.51
N ARG A 337 -19.32 1.91 19.43
CA ARG A 337 -19.97 1.05 18.43
C ARG A 337 -19.05 -0.10 18.02
N PRO A 338 -19.60 -1.26 17.61
CA PRO A 338 -18.79 -2.37 17.10
C PRO A 338 -17.93 -1.97 15.88
N ALA A 339 -18.54 -1.21 14.96
CA ALA A 339 -17.85 -0.54 13.86
C ALA A 339 -17.81 0.96 14.12
N TYR A 340 -16.62 1.56 14.02
CA TYR A 340 -16.37 2.97 14.31
C TYR A 340 -15.64 3.64 13.14
N VAL A 341 -15.85 4.94 12.99
CA VAL A 341 -15.22 5.72 11.93
C VAL A 341 -13.95 6.37 12.45
N SER A 342 -12.85 6.14 11.73
CA SER A 342 -11.59 6.88 11.91
C SER A 342 -11.44 7.90 10.78
N ASP A 343 -11.20 9.16 11.15
CA ASP A 343 -11.00 10.25 10.23
C ASP A 343 -9.60 10.84 10.44
N ASN A 344 -8.73 10.65 9.45
CA ASN A 344 -7.39 11.21 9.43
C ASN A 344 -7.34 12.35 8.42
N ALA A 345 -7.23 13.57 8.93
CA ALA A 345 -7.31 14.76 8.10
C ALA A 345 -6.14 14.94 7.14
N ARG A 346 -4.99 14.34 7.44
CA ARG A 346 -3.79 14.50 6.62
C ARG A 346 -2.90 13.30 6.86
N VAL A 347 -2.53 12.61 5.78
CA VAL A 347 -1.60 11.49 5.75
C VAL A 347 -0.53 11.86 4.75
N GLU A 348 0.71 11.96 5.23
CA GLU A 348 1.84 12.33 4.40
C GLU A 348 2.95 11.29 4.52
N HIS A 349 3.40 10.80 3.38
CA HIS A 349 4.60 9.98 3.31
C HIS A 349 5.25 10.06 1.95
N ARG A 350 6.50 9.59 1.90
CA ARG A 350 7.23 9.43 0.66
C ARG A 350 7.36 7.94 0.37
N ASP A 351 6.67 7.45 -0.64
CA ASP A 351 6.76 6.06 -1.09
C ASP A 351 7.65 5.90 -2.34
N ALA A 352 7.60 4.73 -2.97
CA ALA A 352 8.39 4.41 -4.17
C ALA A 352 8.21 5.40 -5.33
N ARG A 353 7.06 6.10 -5.41
CA ARG A 353 6.70 7.03 -6.47
C ARG A 353 7.33 8.40 -6.33
N CYS A 354 7.69 8.81 -5.10
CA CYS A 354 8.23 10.13 -4.82
C CYS A 354 9.68 10.25 -5.35
N VAL A 355 9.87 10.95 -6.46
CA VAL A 355 11.15 11.12 -7.15
C VAL A 355 11.98 12.24 -6.54
N THR A 356 11.37 13.40 -6.38
CA THR A 356 12.05 14.62 -5.92
C THR A 356 11.98 14.73 -4.40
N PRO A 357 12.87 15.51 -3.75
CA PRO A 357 12.75 15.84 -2.33
C PRO A 357 11.36 16.36 -1.94
N ASP A 358 10.73 17.12 -2.85
CA ASP A 358 9.44 17.78 -2.63
C ASP A 358 8.24 16.87 -2.94
N ASP A 359 8.46 15.71 -3.59
CA ASP A 359 7.39 14.77 -3.89
C ASP A 359 6.86 14.13 -2.59
N LEU A 360 5.55 14.21 -2.40
CA LEU A 360 4.82 13.68 -1.26
C LEU A 360 3.57 12.92 -1.74
N CYS A 361 3.33 11.75 -1.16
CA CYS A 361 2.00 11.16 -1.12
C CYS A 361 1.25 11.82 0.03
N ALA A 362 0.23 12.60 -0.31
CA ALA A 362 -0.52 13.45 0.60
C ALA A 362 -2.02 13.22 0.36
N PHE A 363 -2.71 12.65 1.34
CA PHE A 363 -4.16 12.42 1.24
C PHE A 363 -4.80 12.50 2.62
N SER A 364 -6.10 12.72 2.69
CA SER A 364 -6.87 12.42 3.89
C SER A 364 -7.53 11.05 3.76
N LEU A 365 -7.95 10.49 4.87
CA LEU A 365 -8.42 9.12 4.92
C LEU A 365 -9.55 8.97 5.92
N VAL A 366 -10.69 8.50 5.45
CA VAL A 366 -11.84 8.16 6.29
C VAL A 366 -12.03 6.65 6.23
N ARG A 367 -12.11 6.00 7.37
CA ARG A 367 -12.15 4.53 7.47
C ARG A 367 -13.30 4.07 8.34
N LEU A 368 -13.92 2.98 7.93
CA LEU A 368 -14.77 2.17 8.78
C LEU A 368 -13.93 1.01 9.32
N LEU A 369 -13.81 0.95 10.63
CA LEU A 369 -12.94 0.01 11.34
C LEU A 369 -13.76 -0.80 12.33
N ARG A 370 -13.28 -2.01 12.62
CA ARG A 370 -13.82 -2.83 13.71
C ARG A 370 -12.83 -2.94 14.86
N GLY A 371 -13.34 -2.84 16.09
CA GLY A 371 -12.52 -2.94 17.30
C GLY A 371 -12.35 -4.38 17.78
N PHE A 372 -11.13 -4.71 18.21
CA PHE A 372 -10.85 -5.98 18.89
C PHE A 372 -10.00 -5.77 20.13
N ALA A 373 -10.16 -6.66 21.11
CA ALA A 373 -9.27 -6.79 22.24
C ALA A 373 -8.57 -8.15 22.19
N VAL A 374 -7.24 -8.11 22.16
CA VAL A 374 -6.38 -9.29 22.32
C VAL A 374 -6.04 -9.43 23.80
N LYS A 375 -6.31 -10.61 24.36
CA LYS A 375 -6.08 -10.94 25.76
C LYS A 375 -5.21 -12.19 25.87
N PRO A 376 -4.35 -12.29 26.89
CA PRO A 376 -3.66 -13.53 27.22
C PRO A 376 -4.65 -14.56 27.78
N ALA A 377 -4.47 -15.81 27.38
CA ALA A 377 -5.23 -16.97 27.86
C ALA A 377 -4.52 -17.69 29.02
N SER A 378 -3.27 -17.34 29.34
CA SER A 378 -2.52 -17.86 30.49
C SER A 378 -1.73 -16.77 31.23
N PRO A 379 -1.38 -16.97 32.52
CA PRO A 379 -0.52 -16.05 33.27
C PRO A 379 0.86 -15.84 32.63
N GLU A 380 1.43 -16.87 32.02
CA GLU A 380 2.71 -16.80 31.32
C GLU A 380 2.61 -15.90 30.09
N ALA A 381 1.56 -16.08 29.28
CA ALA A 381 1.30 -15.23 28.13
C ALA A 381 1.01 -13.78 28.55
N GLN A 382 0.34 -13.58 29.70
CA GLN A 382 0.11 -12.24 30.26
C GLN A 382 1.42 -11.55 30.63
N LYS A 383 2.32 -12.25 31.32
CA LYS A 383 3.63 -11.72 31.68
C LYS A 383 4.47 -11.40 30.44
N ALA A 384 4.45 -12.29 29.45
CA ALA A 384 5.17 -12.11 28.19
C ALA A 384 4.64 -10.92 27.37
N LEU A 385 3.31 -10.79 27.25
CA LEU A 385 2.68 -9.66 26.58
C LEU A 385 2.97 -8.34 27.32
N ALA A 386 2.87 -8.34 28.65
CA ALA A 386 3.20 -7.16 29.45
C ALA A 386 4.68 -6.76 29.32
N ALA A 387 5.59 -7.72 29.12
CA ALA A 387 7.00 -7.41 28.85
C ALA A 387 7.22 -6.75 27.47
N LEU A 388 6.38 -7.07 26.48
CA LEU A 388 6.42 -6.49 25.14
C LEU A 388 5.80 -5.10 25.08
N VAL A 389 4.62 -4.91 25.70
CA VAL A 389 3.78 -3.71 25.47
C VAL A 389 3.29 -3.02 26.74
N ALA A 390 3.83 -3.38 27.90
CA ALA A 390 3.46 -2.84 29.22
C ALA A 390 1.94 -2.95 29.56
N SER A 391 1.21 -3.81 28.85
CA SER A 391 -0.22 -4.02 29.05
C SER A 391 -0.58 -5.50 28.99
N ALA A 392 -1.57 -5.90 29.80
CA ALA A 392 -2.17 -7.24 29.78
C ALA A 392 -3.31 -7.37 28.75
N ARG A 393 -3.72 -6.27 28.10
CA ARG A 393 -4.78 -6.25 27.08
C ARG A 393 -4.39 -5.26 25.99
N VAL A 394 -4.47 -5.70 24.74
CA VAL A 394 -4.16 -4.84 23.60
C VAL A 394 -5.42 -4.59 22.81
N LEU A 395 -5.75 -3.32 22.58
CA LEU A 395 -6.75 -2.96 21.59
C LEU A 395 -6.12 -2.93 20.20
N THR A 396 -6.78 -3.59 19.27
CA THR A 396 -6.39 -3.63 17.86
C THR A 396 -7.63 -3.42 16.98
N LYS A 397 -7.43 -3.51 15.68
CA LYS A 397 -8.47 -3.23 14.69
C LYS A 397 -8.31 -4.06 13.42
N GLY A 398 -9.40 -4.18 12.69
CA GLY A 398 -9.47 -4.65 11.31
C GLY A 398 -10.08 -3.57 10.43
N GLU A 399 -9.64 -3.46 9.19
CA GLU A 399 -10.21 -2.55 8.19
C GLU A 399 -11.47 -3.18 7.56
N CYS A 400 -12.52 -2.37 7.37
CA CYS A 400 -13.74 -2.77 6.66
C CYS A 400 -13.87 -2.00 5.34
N VAL A 401 -13.83 -0.66 5.43
CA VAL A 401 -13.93 0.25 4.28
C VAL A 401 -12.93 1.38 4.45
N ASP A 402 -12.13 1.66 3.43
CA ASP A 402 -11.17 2.76 3.39
C ASP A 402 -11.57 3.73 2.27
N VAL A 403 -11.65 5.03 2.57
CA VAL A 403 -11.96 6.09 1.59
C VAL A 403 -10.83 7.12 1.61
N SER A 404 -10.04 7.13 0.54
CA SER A 404 -8.90 8.04 0.38
C SER A 404 -9.29 9.32 -0.36
N PHE A 405 -8.79 10.46 0.09
CA PHE A 405 -9.04 11.77 -0.50
C PHE A 405 -7.70 12.43 -0.85
N PRO A 406 -7.23 12.30 -2.09
CA PRO A 406 -5.95 12.89 -2.49
C PRO A 406 -5.92 14.40 -2.21
N LEU A 407 -4.82 14.90 -1.63
CA LEU A 407 -4.57 16.33 -1.43
C LEU A 407 -3.95 16.95 -2.69
N ARG A 408 -4.01 18.27 -2.87
CA ARG A 408 -3.52 18.94 -4.10
C ARG A 408 -2.09 18.57 -4.49
N ASN A 409 -1.22 18.40 -3.51
CA ASN A 409 0.20 18.07 -3.69
C ASN A 409 0.48 16.57 -3.72
N ASP A 410 -0.56 15.71 -3.80
CA ASP A 410 -0.36 14.27 -3.92
C ASP A 410 0.33 13.93 -5.24
N VAL A 411 1.45 13.21 -5.15
CA VAL A 411 2.19 12.76 -6.32
C VAL A 411 1.34 11.87 -7.26
N ASN A 412 0.33 11.15 -6.74
CA ASN A 412 -0.56 10.35 -7.60
C ASN A 412 -1.50 11.23 -8.38
N LEU A 413 -2.03 12.31 -7.79
CA LEU A 413 -2.76 13.30 -8.58
C LEU A 413 -1.86 13.87 -9.67
N ALA A 414 -0.62 14.26 -9.38
CA ALA A 414 0.26 14.81 -10.40
C ALA A 414 0.50 13.84 -11.58
N ILE A 415 0.80 12.56 -11.28
CA ILE A 415 1.05 11.53 -12.30
C ILE A 415 -0.25 11.16 -13.05
N TRP A 416 -1.32 10.88 -12.31
CA TRP A 416 -2.61 10.51 -12.89
C TRP A 416 -3.21 11.66 -13.69
N CYS A 417 -3.16 12.89 -13.18
CA CYS A 417 -3.62 14.06 -13.91
C CYS A 417 -2.83 14.29 -15.20
N GLN A 418 -1.56 13.93 -15.34
CA GLN A 418 -0.89 14.06 -16.64
C GLN A 418 -1.43 13.06 -17.68
N ALA A 419 -1.57 11.79 -17.28
CA ALA A 419 -2.12 10.75 -18.14
C ALA A 419 -3.60 11.02 -18.48
N GLU A 420 -4.38 11.43 -17.48
CA GLU A 420 -5.79 11.77 -17.60
C GLU A 420 -5.99 13.10 -18.34
N LYS A 421 -5.12 14.11 -18.18
CA LYS A 421 -5.16 15.34 -19.02
C LYS A 421 -4.86 15.02 -20.47
N ALA A 422 -3.92 14.13 -20.73
CA ALA A 422 -3.61 13.70 -22.09
C ALA A 422 -4.75 12.88 -22.70
N ARG A 423 -5.44 12.07 -21.88
CA ARG A 423 -6.56 11.21 -22.29
C ARG A 423 -7.59 11.08 -21.15
N PRO A 424 -8.59 11.98 -21.08
CA PRO A 424 -9.59 11.95 -20.02
C PRO A 424 -10.39 10.65 -20.00
N GLY A 425 -10.72 10.19 -18.81
CA GLY A 425 -11.42 8.94 -18.55
C GLY A 425 -10.57 7.70 -18.76
N THR A 426 -9.25 7.73 -18.84
CA THR A 426 -8.46 6.50 -19.11
C THR A 426 -8.15 5.68 -17.86
N LEU A 427 -8.12 6.32 -16.70
CA LEU A 427 -7.77 5.65 -15.44
C LEU A 427 -8.99 5.18 -14.63
N VAL A 428 -10.18 5.73 -14.91
CA VAL A 428 -11.44 5.38 -14.23
C VAL A 428 -12.44 4.83 -15.24
N ARG A 429 -13.09 3.72 -14.89
CA ARG A 429 -14.07 3.01 -15.71
C ARG A 429 -15.32 2.72 -14.90
N GLN A 430 -16.46 2.57 -15.56
CA GLN A 430 -17.68 2.11 -14.92
C GLN A 430 -17.78 0.59 -15.06
N ALA A 431 -18.04 -0.11 -13.97
CA ALA A 431 -18.25 -1.54 -13.94
C ALA A 431 -19.67 -1.86 -13.45
N ASP A 432 -20.34 -2.77 -14.15
CA ASP A 432 -21.59 -3.38 -13.68
C ASP A 432 -21.24 -4.53 -12.72
N LEU A 433 -21.48 -4.36 -11.42
CA LEU A 433 -21.29 -5.43 -10.42
C LEU A 433 -22.45 -6.44 -10.47
N LYS A 434 -23.66 -5.96 -10.79
CA LYS A 434 -24.92 -6.71 -10.98
C LYS A 434 -25.76 -5.95 -12.03
N PRO A 435 -26.83 -6.53 -12.61
CA PRO A 435 -27.63 -5.87 -13.66
C PRO A 435 -28.14 -4.45 -13.36
N ALA A 436 -28.20 -4.06 -12.08
CA ALA A 436 -28.61 -2.72 -11.62
C ALA A 436 -27.54 -1.96 -10.83
N ALA A 437 -26.39 -2.57 -10.52
CA ALA A 437 -25.36 -1.98 -9.65
C ALA A 437 -24.16 -1.54 -10.47
N ARG A 438 -23.96 -0.23 -10.58
CA ARG A 438 -22.88 0.39 -11.36
C ARG A 438 -21.94 1.16 -10.46
N VAL A 439 -20.67 0.81 -10.47
CA VAL A 439 -19.63 1.49 -9.68
C VAL A 439 -18.56 2.04 -10.61
N TYR A 440 -17.98 3.19 -10.27
CA TYR A 440 -16.70 3.57 -10.88
C TYR A 440 -15.58 2.77 -10.22
N CYS A 441 -14.62 2.30 -11.02
CA CYS A 441 -13.44 1.58 -10.57
C CYS A 441 -12.20 1.97 -11.38
N GLU A 442 -11.01 1.62 -10.88
CA GLU A 442 -9.76 1.78 -11.62
C GLU A 442 -9.75 0.90 -12.89
N SER A 443 -9.24 1.45 -13.99
CA SER A 443 -9.04 0.68 -15.22
C SER A 443 -7.94 -0.37 -15.07
N LEU A 444 -7.94 -1.40 -15.93
CA LEU A 444 -6.88 -2.40 -15.95
C LEU A 444 -5.48 -1.77 -16.13
N ASP A 445 -5.39 -0.70 -16.93
CA ASP A 445 -4.15 0.05 -17.14
C ASP A 445 -3.73 0.81 -15.88
N ALA A 446 -4.68 1.46 -15.20
CA ALA A 446 -4.41 2.11 -13.92
C ALA A 446 -3.89 1.11 -12.89
N LEU A 447 -4.48 -0.09 -12.80
CA LEU A 447 -4.02 -1.14 -11.89
C LEU A 447 -2.62 -1.64 -12.26
N ILE A 448 -2.33 -1.89 -13.54
CA ILE A 448 -0.99 -2.31 -14.00
C ILE A 448 0.06 -1.25 -13.65
N LEU A 449 -0.22 0.02 -13.96
CA LEU A 449 0.69 1.13 -13.69
C LEU A 449 0.88 1.36 -12.19
N GLU A 450 -0.18 1.23 -11.39
CA GLU A 450 -0.08 1.32 -9.93
C GLU A 450 0.81 0.19 -9.38
N GLN A 451 0.61 -1.07 -9.80
CA GLN A 451 1.46 -2.18 -9.33
C GLN A 451 2.92 -2.01 -9.78
N ARG A 452 3.17 -1.52 -11.01
CA ARG A 452 4.51 -1.15 -11.49
C ARG A 452 5.13 -0.10 -10.58
N ASP A 453 4.45 1.02 -10.36
CA ASP A 453 5.00 2.17 -9.64
C ASP A 453 5.25 1.86 -8.17
N LEU A 454 4.36 1.09 -7.55
CA LEU A 454 4.53 0.60 -6.18
C LEU A 454 5.66 -0.44 -6.04
N THR A 455 6.09 -1.07 -7.13
CA THR A 455 7.17 -2.07 -7.12
C THR A 455 8.50 -1.46 -7.53
N PHE A 456 8.52 -0.81 -8.69
CA PHE A 456 9.70 -0.35 -9.41
C PHE A 456 9.86 1.18 -9.45
N GLY A 457 9.04 1.93 -8.69
CA GLY A 457 9.13 3.38 -8.62
C GLY A 457 10.54 3.88 -8.31
N LYS A 458 10.84 5.15 -8.64
CA LYS A 458 12.23 5.65 -8.63
C LYS A 458 12.96 5.48 -7.29
N ARG A 459 12.27 5.53 -6.14
CA ARG A 459 12.95 5.23 -4.85
C ARG A 459 13.21 3.76 -4.61
N SER A 460 12.40 2.87 -5.20
CA SER A 460 12.68 1.42 -5.20
C SER A 460 14.00 1.13 -5.90
N GLN A 461 14.42 1.97 -6.84
CA GLN A 461 15.73 1.89 -7.49
C GLN A 461 16.91 2.21 -6.56
N HIS A 462 16.68 2.49 -5.28
CA HIS A 462 17.75 2.63 -4.27
C HIS A 462 17.74 1.52 -3.23
N VAL A 463 16.72 0.67 -3.19
CA VAL A 463 16.62 -0.47 -2.26
C VAL A 463 16.67 -1.81 -3.01
N LEU A 464 16.90 -2.90 -2.28
CA LEU A 464 16.71 -4.25 -2.83
C LEU A 464 15.20 -4.48 -3.02
N ILE A 465 14.80 -5.15 -4.11
CA ILE A 465 13.38 -5.25 -4.47
C ILE A 465 12.51 -5.91 -3.39
N TRP A 466 13.03 -6.92 -2.68
CA TRP A 466 12.29 -7.55 -1.59
C TRP A 466 12.16 -6.67 -0.33
N ARG A 467 12.93 -5.57 -0.22
CA ARG A 467 12.74 -4.55 0.83
C ARG A 467 11.63 -3.55 0.46
N VAL A 468 11.12 -3.59 -0.77
CA VAL A 468 9.93 -2.83 -1.15
C VAL A 468 8.72 -3.53 -0.54
N ALA A 469 7.91 -2.79 0.22
CA ALA A 469 6.77 -3.35 0.94
C ALA A 469 5.83 -4.11 -0.02
N LYS A 470 5.49 -5.36 0.33
CA LYS A 470 4.59 -6.23 -0.45
C LYS A 470 5.06 -6.49 -1.90
N ALA A 471 6.36 -6.35 -2.21
CA ALA A 471 6.85 -6.47 -3.59
C ALA A 471 6.51 -7.81 -4.26
N SER A 472 6.62 -8.96 -3.57
CA SER A 472 6.25 -10.26 -4.15
C SER A 472 4.78 -10.30 -4.56
N LYS A 473 3.90 -9.78 -3.69
CA LYS A 473 2.46 -9.69 -3.94
C LYS A 473 2.15 -8.75 -5.11
N ARG A 474 2.80 -7.58 -5.15
CA ARG A 474 2.63 -6.57 -6.21
C ARG A 474 3.13 -7.07 -7.57
N LEU A 475 4.27 -7.76 -7.61
CA LEU A 475 4.80 -8.35 -8.84
C LEU A 475 3.96 -9.48 -9.36
N ARG A 476 3.50 -10.37 -8.46
CA ARG A 476 2.56 -11.41 -8.85
C ARG A 476 1.30 -10.80 -9.46
N ARG A 477 0.70 -9.79 -8.80
CA ARG A 477 -0.46 -9.06 -9.33
C ARG A 477 -0.17 -8.41 -10.67
N LEU A 478 0.99 -7.77 -10.81
CA LEU A 478 1.41 -7.17 -12.08
C LEU A 478 1.44 -8.21 -13.20
N VAL A 479 2.04 -9.38 -12.96
CA VAL A 479 2.10 -10.51 -13.90
C VAL A 479 0.69 -11.06 -14.20
N GLU A 480 -0.16 -11.21 -13.19
CA GLU A 480 -1.56 -11.61 -13.36
C GLU A 480 -2.32 -10.61 -14.26
N LEU A 481 -2.19 -9.30 -14.00
CA LEU A 481 -2.91 -8.25 -14.73
C LEU A 481 -2.42 -8.10 -16.17
N VAL A 482 -1.10 -8.10 -16.43
CA VAL A 482 -0.58 -8.05 -17.81
C VAL A 482 -0.92 -9.33 -18.58
N GLY A 483 -0.87 -10.50 -17.92
CA GLY A 483 -1.29 -11.77 -18.50
C GLY A 483 -2.78 -11.76 -18.89
N ILE A 484 -3.64 -11.27 -18.01
CA ILE A 484 -5.07 -11.06 -18.29
C ILE A 484 -5.24 -10.10 -19.47
N LYS A 485 -4.53 -8.95 -19.48
CA LYS A 485 -4.61 -7.96 -20.57
C LYS A 485 -4.15 -8.54 -21.91
N LEU A 486 -3.10 -9.37 -21.92
CA LEU A 486 -2.62 -10.11 -23.10
C LEU A 486 -3.69 -11.05 -23.66
N LEU A 487 -4.31 -11.89 -22.81
CA LEU A 487 -5.35 -12.81 -23.24
C LEU A 487 -6.62 -12.08 -23.71
N ALA A 488 -6.94 -10.97 -23.06
CA ALA A 488 -8.09 -10.12 -23.34
C ALA A 488 -8.03 -9.36 -24.67
N HIS A 489 -6.85 -9.25 -25.28
CA HIS A 489 -6.65 -8.39 -26.45
C HIS A 489 -7.48 -8.89 -27.65
N ALA A 490 -8.53 -8.14 -28.02
CA ALA A 490 -9.55 -8.62 -28.95
C ALA A 490 -9.07 -8.76 -30.40
N SER A 491 -8.10 -7.95 -30.83
CA SER A 491 -7.70 -7.89 -32.24
C SER A 491 -6.54 -8.83 -32.60
N LYS A 492 -6.07 -9.65 -31.66
CA LYS A 492 -4.91 -10.54 -31.84
C LYS A 492 -5.32 -12.00 -31.69
N SER A 493 -4.86 -12.84 -32.61
CA SER A 493 -5.12 -14.29 -32.61
C SER A 493 -4.56 -14.97 -31.36
N TRP A 494 -5.18 -16.08 -30.94
CA TRP A 494 -4.69 -16.91 -29.83
C TRP A 494 -3.26 -17.43 -30.05
N GLY A 495 -2.89 -17.87 -31.25
CA GLY A 495 -1.52 -18.27 -31.57
C GLY A 495 -0.48 -17.17 -31.36
N LEU A 496 -0.79 -15.92 -31.74
CA LEU A 496 0.07 -14.77 -31.45
C LEU A 496 0.18 -14.49 -29.95
N LYS A 497 -0.94 -14.57 -29.20
CA LYS A 497 -0.94 -14.42 -27.74
C LYS A 497 -0.08 -15.51 -27.07
N ALA A 498 -0.20 -16.76 -27.52
CA ALA A 498 0.60 -17.88 -27.03
C ALA A 498 2.10 -17.68 -27.31
N THR A 499 2.44 -17.21 -28.52
CA THR A 499 3.82 -16.88 -28.90
C THR A 499 4.40 -15.77 -28.02
N ALA A 500 3.63 -14.69 -27.82
CA ALA A 500 4.00 -13.58 -26.95
C ALA A 500 4.23 -14.05 -25.49
N LEU A 501 3.36 -14.91 -24.96
CA LEU A 501 3.51 -15.48 -23.61
C LEU A 501 4.71 -16.44 -23.51
N ALA A 502 5.02 -17.18 -24.56
CA ALA A 502 6.23 -18.02 -24.62
C ALA A 502 7.51 -17.17 -24.59
N ILE A 503 7.54 -16.05 -25.32
CA ILE A 503 8.63 -15.07 -25.28
C ILE A 503 8.75 -14.47 -23.86
N LEU A 504 7.65 -14.02 -23.27
CA LEU A 504 7.63 -13.47 -21.92
C LEU A 504 8.14 -14.49 -20.89
N HIS A 505 7.70 -15.75 -20.98
CA HIS A 505 8.18 -16.85 -20.14
C HIS A 505 9.70 -16.99 -20.23
N ARG A 506 10.28 -17.02 -21.44
CA ARG A 506 11.73 -17.12 -21.64
C ARG A 506 12.48 -15.94 -21.03
N LYS A 507 11.97 -14.70 -21.23
CA LYS A 507 12.59 -13.49 -20.66
C LYS A 507 12.57 -13.50 -19.12
N LEU A 508 11.44 -13.85 -18.50
CA LEU A 508 11.36 -13.97 -17.03
C LEU A 508 12.22 -15.12 -16.49
N ALA A 509 12.23 -16.27 -17.16
CA ALA A 509 13.08 -17.40 -16.79
C ALA A 509 14.57 -17.02 -16.84
N ARG A 510 14.98 -16.22 -17.84
CA ARG A 510 16.33 -15.65 -17.92
C ARG A 510 16.63 -14.77 -16.71
N PHE A 511 15.74 -13.84 -16.34
CA PHE A 511 15.90 -13.03 -15.12
C PHE A 511 16.03 -13.89 -13.85
N ALA A 512 15.25 -14.95 -13.70
CA ALA A 512 15.32 -15.85 -12.55
C ALA A 512 16.61 -16.70 -12.53
N ARG A 513 17.10 -17.10 -13.70
CA ARG A 513 18.31 -17.90 -13.89
C ARG A 513 19.59 -17.08 -13.92
N TYR A 514 19.52 -15.75 -13.94
CA TYR A 514 20.70 -14.89 -13.87
C TYR A 514 21.44 -15.18 -12.57
N SER A 515 22.29 -16.20 -12.63
CA SER A 515 23.13 -16.61 -11.53
C SER A 515 24.24 -15.61 -11.49
N LEU A 516 24.25 -14.79 -10.44
CA LEU A 516 25.40 -13.96 -10.17
C LEU A 516 26.68 -14.84 -10.09
N SER A 517 26.63 -16.15 -9.85
CA SER A 517 27.85 -16.96 -9.73
C SER A 517 28.69 -17.08 -11.01
N ASP A 518 28.13 -17.06 -12.22
CA ASP A 518 28.81 -17.71 -13.37
C ASP A 518 29.64 -16.78 -14.27
N ASP A 519 29.46 -15.45 -14.19
CA ASP A 519 30.10 -14.51 -15.13
C ASP A 519 31.30 -13.74 -14.55
N LYS A 520 32.00 -14.26 -13.55
CA LYS A 520 33.29 -13.63 -13.14
C LYS A 520 34.34 -13.69 -14.25
N GLU A 521 34.27 -14.67 -15.15
CA GLU A 521 35.26 -14.86 -16.22
C GLU A 521 34.86 -14.22 -17.56
N ASN A 522 33.57 -13.92 -17.78
CA ASN A 522 33.06 -13.43 -19.07
C ASN A 522 32.61 -11.97 -19.09
N LEU A 523 32.65 -11.25 -17.97
CA LEU A 523 32.38 -9.80 -17.99
C LEU A 523 33.49 -9.10 -18.80
N PRO A 524 33.16 -8.45 -19.94
CA PRO A 524 34.16 -7.73 -20.72
C PRO A 524 34.81 -6.69 -19.81
N LYS A 525 36.14 -6.69 -19.77
CA LYS A 525 36.93 -5.70 -19.03
C LYS A 525 36.62 -4.32 -19.60
N THR A 526 35.60 -3.65 -19.07
CA THR A 526 35.22 -2.32 -19.52
C THR A 526 36.35 -1.36 -19.13
N THR A 527 37.08 -0.91 -20.15
CA THR A 527 38.15 0.07 -20.03
C THR A 527 37.58 1.36 -19.43
N LYS A 528 38.11 1.73 -18.26
CA LYS A 528 37.98 2.99 -17.51
C LYS A 528 37.41 4.17 -18.34
N SER A 529 36.09 4.36 -18.29
CA SER A 529 35.48 5.68 -18.51
C SER A 529 34.47 5.91 -17.40
N ARG A 530 34.98 6.29 -16.23
CA ARG A 530 34.19 6.62 -15.04
C ARG A 530 33.90 8.13 -15.10
N ARG A 531 32.84 8.53 -15.79
CA ARG A 531 32.11 9.76 -15.42
C ARG A 531 31.05 9.35 -14.42
N SER A 532 31.25 9.74 -13.17
CA SER A 532 30.33 9.56 -12.06
C SER A 532 28.96 10.14 -12.43
N PHE A 533 27.98 9.27 -12.64
CA PHE A 533 26.57 9.65 -12.62
C PHE A 533 26.09 9.55 -11.17
N GLY A 534 25.62 10.67 -10.59
CA GLY A 534 24.94 10.67 -9.30
C GLY A 534 25.74 11.14 -8.08
N GLY A 535 26.39 12.31 -8.17
CA GLY A 535 26.71 13.10 -6.99
C GLY A 535 25.76 14.30 -6.93
N LEU A 536 24.66 14.19 -6.19
CA LEU A 536 23.90 15.37 -5.77
C LEU A 536 24.74 16.05 -4.68
N VAL A 537 25.66 16.93 -5.10
CA VAL A 537 26.35 17.83 -4.18
C VAL A 537 25.34 18.89 -3.80
N VAL A 538 24.87 18.83 -2.56
CA VAL A 538 24.18 19.94 -1.90
C VAL A 538 25.15 21.12 -1.89
N ALA A 539 24.89 22.11 -2.74
CA ALA A 539 25.68 23.33 -2.79
C ALA A 539 25.35 24.19 -1.57
N ASN A 540 26.35 24.42 -0.72
CA ASN A 540 26.31 25.45 0.34
C ASN A 540 25.99 26.82 -0.27
N PRO A 541 24.99 27.57 0.21
CA PRO A 541 24.77 28.94 -0.21
C PRO A 541 25.49 29.89 0.74
N SER A 542 26.75 30.23 0.44
CA SER A 542 27.33 31.46 0.96
C SER A 542 28.31 32.06 -0.05
N THR A 543 27.81 32.99 -0.85
CA THR A 543 28.45 34.29 -1.11
C THR A 543 27.60 35.08 -2.09
N ALA A 544 27.06 36.18 -1.59
CA ALA A 544 26.38 37.20 -2.36
C ALA A 544 27.31 37.85 -3.40
N LYS A 545 26.78 38.19 -4.58
CA LYS A 545 27.03 39.49 -5.22
C LYS A 545 25.95 39.84 -6.25
N LYS A 546 25.67 41.15 -6.28
CA LYS A 546 24.54 41.88 -6.85
C LYS A 546 24.62 42.11 -8.38
N ASN A 547 23.44 42.38 -8.95
CA ASN A 547 23.11 43.21 -10.12
C ASN A 547 23.11 42.58 -11.54
N ALA A 548 21.91 42.31 -12.08
CA ALA A 548 21.50 42.61 -13.47
C ALA A 548 19.96 42.44 -13.66
N PRO A 549 19.29 43.24 -14.51
CA PRO A 549 17.83 43.20 -14.72
C PRO A 549 17.40 42.12 -15.73
N PRO A 550 16.11 41.73 -15.77
CA PRO A 550 15.64 40.61 -16.58
C PRO A 550 15.37 41.05 -18.02
N HIS A 551 16.01 40.41 -18.99
CA HIS A 551 15.65 40.52 -20.41
C HIS A 551 15.10 39.19 -20.94
N SER A 552 13.83 39.29 -21.38
CA SER A 552 13.21 38.65 -22.55
C SER A 552 13.19 37.11 -22.68
N ALA A 553 11.96 36.62 -22.82
CA ALA A 553 11.54 35.33 -23.34
C ALA A 553 12.42 34.82 -24.49
N GLY A 554 13.21 33.79 -24.20
CA GLY A 554 13.95 32.98 -25.18
C GLY A 554 13.15 31.74 -25.57
N LYS A 555 12.92 31.59 -26.87
CA LYS A 555 12.29 30.43 -27.53
C LYS A 555 12.97 29.12 -27.12
N LEU A 556 12.18 28.15 -26.66
CA LEU A 556 12.57 26.75 -26.47
C LEU A 556 12.88 26.13 -27.84
N SER A 557 14.16 25.97 -28.17
CA SER A 557 14.60 25.14 -29.29
C SER A 557 14.48 23.67 -28.93
N SER A 558 13.82 22.91 -29.81
CA SER A 558 13.83 21.46 -29.99
C SER A 558 14.78 20.66 -29.07
N SER A 559 14.17 19.88 -28.17
CA SER A 559 14.84 18.87 -27.37
C SER A 559 15.49 17.80 -28.27
N SER A 560 16.81 17.82 -28.28
CA SER A 560 17.64 16.71 -28.73
C SER A 560 17.28 15.46 -27.92
N LYS A 561 16.78 14.42 -28.60
CA LYS A 561 16.53 13.10 -28.04
C LYS A 561 17.83 12.51 -27.52
N HIS A 562 18.11 12.69 -26.23
CA HIS A 562 19.19 11.99 -25.55
C HIS A 562 18.77 10.51 -25.40
N ARG A 563 19.16 9.70 -26.38
CA ARG A 563 19.11 8.23 -26.27
C ARG A 563 20.20 7.82 -25.27
N PRO A 564 19.89 7.08 -24.20
CA PRO A 564 20.93 6.59 -23.29
C PRO A 564 21.90 5.66 -24.04
N PRO A 565 23.16 5.49 -23.57
CA PRO A 565 24.14 4.66 -24.24
C PRO A 565 23.63 3.22 -24.35
N GLN A 566 23.49 2.70 -25.57
CA GLN A 566 23.18 1.29 -25.80
C GLN A 566 24.39 0.47 -25.35
N TYR A 567 24.18 -0.35 -24.33
CA TYR A 567 25.13 -1.36 -23.89
C TYR A 567 25.04 -2.52 -24.89
N GLN A 568 26.00 -2.63 -25.82
CA GLN A 568 26.12 -3.78 -26.71
C GLN A 568 26.63 -4.97 -25.89
N ALA A 569 25.72 -5.76 -25.33
CA ALA A 569 26.04 -7.09 -24.83
C ALA A 569 26.09 -8.02 -26.05
N ALA A 570 27.08 -8.91 -26.11
CA ALA A 570 27.27 -9.89 -27.20
C ALA A 570 26.18 -10.99 -27.25
N ASP A 571 25.00 -10.70 -26.71
CA ASP A 571 23.84 -11.56 -26.50
C ASP A 571 22.53 -10.85 -26.94
N ASP A 572 22.66 -9.71 -27.64
CA ASP A 572 21.57 -8.85 -28.14
C ASP A 572 20.69 -9.57 -29.19
N ASP A 573 21.19 -10.61 -29.86
CA ASP A 573 20.40 -11.38 -30.83
C ASP A 573 19.16 -12.05 -30.19
N ALA A 574 19.20 -12.39 -28.90
CA ALA A 574 18.08 -13.03 -28.21
C ALA A 574 16.98 -12.06 -27.75
N TRP A 575 17.25 -10.75 -27.69
CA TRP A 575 16.25 -9.72 -27.37
C TRP A 575 15.56 -9.16 -28.62
N HIS A 576 16.20 -9.29 -29.79
CA HIS A 576 15.72 -8.76 -31.05
C HIS A 576 14.94 -9.74 -31.93
N ASP A 577 14.79 -10.99 -31.49
CA ASP A 577 14.04 -12.04 -32.21
C ASP A 577 12.50 -11.97 -32.02
N ASP A 578 12.03 -10.90 -31.37
CA ASP A 578 10.60 -10.67 -31.19
C ASP A 578 10.00 -10.17 -32.52
N ASN A 579 9.10 -10.95 -33.12
CA ASN A 579 8.22 -10.53 -34.21
C ASN A 579 7.61 -9.15 -33.88
N ASP A 580 7.59 -8.22 -34.84
CA ASP A 580 7.03 -6.87 -34.65
C ASP A 580 5.58 -6.93 -34.13
N ASP A 581 4.81 -7.95 -34.51
CA ASP A 581 3.46 -8.19 -33.97
C ASP A 581 3.44 -8.47 -32.46
N VAL A 582 4.45 -9.18 -31.94
CA VAL A 582 4.60 -9.47 -30.52
C VAL A 582 5.01 -8.20 -29.76
N ARG A 583 5.91 -7.41 -30.35
CA ARG A 583 6.31 -6.11 -29.76
C ARG A 583 5.12 -5.17 -29.64
N ASP A 584 4.36 -5.03 -30.72
CA ASP A 584 3.13 -4.25 -30.74
C ASP A 584 2.14 -4.73 -29.67
N LEU A 585 1.97 -6.04 -29.52
CA LEU A 585 1.11 -6.60 -28.48
C LEU A 585 1.66 -6.32 -27.07
N PHE A 586 2.96 -6.44 -26.84
CA PHE A 586 3.58 -6.12 -25.55
C PHE A 586 3.41 -4.65 -25.18
N ASP A 587 3.54 -3.73 -26.13
CA ASP A 587 3.38 -2.30 -25.89
C ASP A 587 1.92 -1.96 -25.58
N GLN A 588 0.97 -2.51 -26.34
CA GLN A 588 -0.47 -2.32 -26.10
C GLN A 588 -0.94 -2.92 -24.77
N THR A 589 -0.24 -3.93 -24.27
CA THR A 589 -0.58 -4.62 -23.01
C THR A 589 0.33 -4.22 -21.84
N LEU A 590 1.18 -3.21 -22.05
CA LEU A 590 2.12 -2.65 -21.07
C LEU A 590 3.16 -3.65 -20.54
N VAL A 591 3.36 -4.80 -21.21
CA VAL A 591 4.35 -5.80 -20.79
C VAL A 591 5.76 -5.22 -20.81
N THR A 592 6.10 -4.48 -21.88
CA THR A 592 7.40 -3.82 -22.03
C THR A 592 7.63 -2.80 -20.90
N ASP A 593 6.74 -1.80 -20.83
CA ASP A 593 6.91 -0.63 -19.96
C ASP A 593 6.69 -0.92 -18.48
N ALA A 594 5.77 -1.83 -18.14
CA ALA A 594 5.39 -2.09 -16.77
C ALA A 594 6.18 -3.23 -16.12
N LEU A 595 6.68 -4.19 -16.89
CA LEU A 595 7.32 -5.40 -16.35
C LEU A 595 8.76 -5.58 -16.83
N LEU A 596 8.97 -5.69 -18.15
CA LEU A 596 10.28 -6.09 -18.69
C LEU A 596 11.36 -5.02 -18.50
N LEU A 597 11.09 -3.77 -18.91
CA LEU A 597 12.06 -2.68 -18.80
C LEU A 597 12.43 -2.37 -17.34
N PRO A 598 11.49 -2.32 -16.37
CA PRO A 598 11.84 -2.18 -14.96
C PRO A 598 12.67 -3.33 -14.40
N LEU A 599 12.39 -4.59 -14.78
CA LEU A 599 13.19 -5.74 -14.37
C LEU A 599 14.60 -5.69 -14.95
N GLU A 600 14.75 -5.25 -16.20
CA GLU A 600 16.04 -5.05 -16.84
C GLU A 600 16.88 -4.00 -16.10
N HIS A 601 16.30 -2.83 -15.83
CA HIS A 601 16.99 -1.78 -15.05
C HIS A 601 17.42 -2.27 -13.67
N LEU A 602 16.56 -3.05 -13.00
CA LEU A 602 16.88 -3.63 -11.71
C LEU A 602 18.03 -4.64 -11.81
N ALA A 603 18.01 -5.51 -12.82
CA ALA A 603 19.09 -6.46 -13.06
C ALA A 603 20.42 -5.74 -13.34
N LEU A 604 20.44 -4.76 -14.24
CA LEU A 604 21.61 -3.94 -14.57
C LEU A 604 22.21 -3.27 -13.33
N ARG A 605 21.36 -2.72 -12.46
CA ARG A 605 21.81 -2.12 -11.19
C ARG A 605 22.46 -3.14 -10.27
N VAL A 606 21.83 -4.31 -10.09
CA VAL A 606 22.38 -5.39 -9.25
C VAL A 606 23.77 -5.80 -9.72
N PHE A 607 24.00 -5.86 -11.04
CA PHE A 607 25.33 -6.11 -11.60
C PHE A 607 26.32 -4.99 -11.27
N ALA A 608 25.91 -3.73 -11.42
CA ALA A 608 26.75 -2.59 -11.09
C ALA A 608 27.17 -2.61 -9.60
N ASP A 609 26.22 -2.76 -8.67
CA ASP A 609 26.45 -2.77 -7.22
C ASP A 609 27.39 -3.92 -6.80
N ARG A 610 27.25 -5.07 -7.46
CA ARG A 610 28.14 -6.21 -7.21
C ARG A 610 29.59 -5.93 -7.59
N THR A 611 29.80 -5.26 -8.73
CA THR A 611 31.17 -4.93 -9.21
C THR A 611 31.82 -3.81 -8.40
N SER A 612 31.03 -2.89 -7.83
CA SER A 612 31.57 -1.69 -7.17
C SER A 612 31.88 -1.86 -5.69
N THR A 613 31.11 -2.68 -4.95
CA THR A 613 31.06 -2.53 -3.48
C THR A 613 30.98 -3.83 -2.68
N ASN A 614 30.92 -5.02 -3.30
CA ASN A 614 30.67 -6.28 -2.57
C ASN A 614 29.46 -6.21 -1.61
N SER A 615 28.52 -5.29 -1.88
CA SER A 615 27.49 -4.85 -0.93
C SER A 615 26.20 -5.64 -0.99
N LEU A 616 26.12 -6.65 -1.86
CA LEU A 616 24.95 -7.51 -1.94
C LEU A 616 25.00 -8.56 -0.81
N PRO A 617 23.88 -8.84 -0.14
CA PRO A 617 23.81 -9.92 0.84
C PRO A 617 24.24 -11.26 0.22
N PRO A 618 24.91 -12.16 0.98
CA PRO A 618 25.27 -13.50 0.48
C PRO A 618 24.07 -14.32 -0.02
N THR A 619 22.89 -14.07 0.53
CA THR A 619 21.62 -14.73 0.15
C THR A 619 20.96 -14.14 -1.10
N PHE A 620 21.50 -13.06 -1.68
CA PHE A 620 20.85 -12.31 -2.75
C PHE A 620 20.39 -13.20 -3.90
N ALA A 621 21.25 -14.09 -4.42
CA ALA A 621 20.93 -14.90 -5.59
C ALA A 621 19.77 -15.89 -5.30
N ALA A 622 19.81 -16.53 -4.13
CA ALA A 622 18.75 -17.44 -3.71
C ALA A 622 17.41 -16.68 -3.51
N THR A 623 17.45 -15.52 -2.87
CA THR A 623 16.27 -14.66 -2.69
C THR A 623 15.73 -14.12 -4.02
N TRP A 624 16.61 -13.74 -4.95
CA TRP A 624 16.22 -13.27 -6.27
C TRP A 624 15.51 -14.37 -7.08
N ALA A 625 16.09 -15.57 -7.10
CA ALA A 625 15.49 -16.72 -7.79
C ALA A 625 14.15 -17.13 -7.17
N SER A 626 14.06 -17.21 -5.83
CA SER A 626 12.81 -17.57 -5.15
C SER A 626 11.70 -16.54 -5.35
N PHE A 627 12.08 -15.29 -5.60
CA PHE A 627 11.16 -14.19 -5.85
C PHE A 627 10.61 -14.17 -7.29
N LEU A 628 11.43 -14.56 -8.28
CA LEU A 628 11.02 -14.57 -9.70
C LEU A 628 10.45 -15.90 -10.18
N ALA A 629 10.89 -17.05 -9.64
CA ALA A 629 10.43 -18.37 -10.10
C ALA A 629 8.90 -18.53 -10.11
N PRO A 630 8.15 -18.10 -9.06
CA PRO A 630 6.69 -18.18 -9.09
C PRO A 630 6.03 -17.35 -10.20
N LEU A 631 6.70 -16.28 -10.68
CA LEU A 631 6.22 -15.46 -11.78
C LEU A 631 6.41 -16.16 -13.13
N VAL A 632 7.53 -16.88 -13.29
CA VAL A 632 7.82 -17.70 -14.47
C VAL A 632 6.77 -18.80 -14.61
N ASP A 633 6.50 -19.53 -13.52
CA ASP A 633 5.50 -20.58 -13.48
C ASP A 633 4.10 -20.06 -13.82
N LEU A 634 3.75 -18.87 -13.33
CA LEU A 634 2.48 -18.23 -13.63
C LEU A 634 2.34 -17.89 -15.13
N ILE A 635 3.38 -17.34 -15.77
CA ILE A 635 3.34 -17.07 -17.21
C ILE A 635 3.29 -18.38 -18.02
N ALA A 636 3.89 -19.46 -17.54
CA ALA A 636 3.73 -20.77 -18.19
C ALA A 636 2.26 -21.20 -18.21
N LEU A 637 1.51 -20.98 -17.12
CA LEU A 637 0.07 -21.27 -17.08
C LEU A 637 -0.71 -20.42 -18.10
N PHE A 638 -0.40 -19.13 -18.22
CA PHE A 638 -1.01 -18.27 -19.23
C PHE A 638 -0.71 -18.77 -20.65
N ARG A 639 0.56 -19.11 -20.94
CA ARG A 639 0.98 -19.65 -22.24
C ARG A 639 0.22 -20.93 -22.57
N ASP A 640 0.19 -21.89 -21.67
CA ASP A 640 -0.41 -23.20 -21.90
C ASP A 640 -1.92 -23.09 -22.13
N ALA A 641 -2.59 -22.19 -21.40
CA ALA A 641 -4.00 -21.87 -21.64
C ALA A 641 -4.22 -21.23 -23.02
N ALA A 642 -3.35 -20.30 -23.44
CA ALA A 642 -3.46 -19.66 -24.75
C ALA A 642 -3.27 -20.66 -25.90
N VAL A 643 -2.28 -21.57 -25.80
CA VAL A 643 -2.07 -22.66 -26.76
C VAL A 643 -3.31 -23.55 -26.82
N ALA A 644 -3.81 -23.98 -25.66
CA ALA A 644 -4.98 -24.86 -25.62
C ALA A 644 -6.24 -24.22 -26.21
N ILE A 645 -6.41 -22.90 -26.06
CA ILE A 645 -7.53 -22.16 -26.68
C ILE A 645 -7.33 -22.02 -28.20
N ASP A 646 -6.10 -21.78 -28.65
CA ASP A 646 -5.77 -21.76 -30.09
C ASP A 646 -6.07 -23.11 -30.76
N ASP A 647 -5.82 -24.21 -30.05
CA ASP A 647 -6.10 -25.58 -30.52
C ASP A 647 -7.59 -25.95 -30.50
N LEU A 648 -8.47 -25.13 -29.89
CA LEU A 648 -9.91 -25.41 -29.89
C LEU A 648 -10.51 -25.32 -31.30
N PRO A 649 -11.54 -26.13 -31.62
CA PRO A 649 -12.30 -25.99 -32.85
C PRO A 649 -12.84 -24.56 -33.06
N ASP A 650 -12.83 -24.09 -34.31
CA ASP A 650 -13.22 -22.73 -34.69
C ASP A 650 -14.62 -22.31 -34.22
N HIS A 651 -15.55 -23.25 -33.98
CA HIS A 651 -16.89 -22.92 -33.49
C HIS A 651 -16.97 -22.63 -31.99
N LEU A 652 -15.91 -22.97 -31.23
CA LEU A 652 -15.80 -22.71 -29.79
C LEU A 652 -15.02 -21.42 -29.48
N ARG A 653 -14.11 -20.99 -30.36
CA ARG A 653 -13.31 -19.76 -30.16
C ARG A 653 -14.13 -18.47 -30.14
N PRO A 654 -15.11 -18.25 -31.06
CA PRO A 654 -15.93 -17.05 -31.06
C PRO A 654 -16.72 -16.89 -29.77
N ARG A 655 -17.09 -17.98 -29.09
CA ARG A 655 -17.77 -17.89 -27.79
C ARG A 655 -16.89 -17.31 -26.69
N LEU A 656 -15.56 -17.39 -26.81
CA LEU A 656 -14.61 -16.76 -25.87
C LEU A 656 -14.30 -15.31 -26.25
N GLU A 657 -14.36 -15.00 -27.55
CA GLU A 657 -14.24 -13.63 -28.06
C GLU A 657 -15.52 -12.82 -27.78
N GLU A 658 -16.70 -13.45 -27.93
CA GLU A 658 -18.04 -12.89 -27.67
C GLU A 658 -18.44 -12.94 -26.20
N ALA A 659 -18.06 -13.98 -25.44
CA ALA A 659 -18.00 -13.92 -23.98
C ALA A 659 -16.82 -13.05 -23.62
N SER A 660 -16.84 -11.81 -24.11
CA SER A 660 -15.81 -10.82 -23.97
C SER A 660 -15.36 -10.87 -22.53
N LEU A 661 -14.19 -11.46 -22.32
CA LEU A 661 -13.45 -11.42 -21.07
C LEU A 661 -13.47 -9.98 -20.51
N PHE A 662 -13.60 -9.00 -21.41
CA PHE A 662 -13.71 -7.59 -21.12
C PHE A 662 -14.62 -6.87 -22.15
N ARG A 663 -15.90 -6.63 -21.82
CA ARG A 663 -16.60 -5.40 -22.30
C ARG A 663 -15.96 -4.11 -21.74
N TRP A 664 -14.80 -4.21 -21.12
CA TRP A 664 -13.95 -3.11 -20.67
C TRP A 664 -13.42 -2.26 -21.84
N ASP A 665 -13.24 -2.83 -23.04
CA ASP A 665 -12.84 -2.06 -24.23
C ASP A 665 -14.01 -1.36 -24.94
N ASN A 666 -15.25 -1.86 -24.84
CA ASN A 666 -16.43 -1.10 -25.27
C ASN A 666 -16.73 0.09 -24.33
N LEU A 667 -16.13 0.12 -23.14
CA LEU A 667 -16.07 1.25 -22.22
C LEU A 667 -14.90 2.22 -22.51
N ASN A 668 -14.08 1.97 -23.55
CA ASN A 668 -13.16 2.99 -24.11
C ASN A 668 -13.86 3.91 -25.11
N ARG A 669 -15.11 3.62 -25.50
CA ARG A 669 -15.95 4.66 -26.06
C ARG A 669 -16.26 5.57 -24.88
N ALA A 670 -15.57 6.71 -24.82
CA ALA A 670 -16.13 7.84 -24.10
C ALA A 670 -17.59 7.90 -24.52
N ASP A 671 -18.52 7.72 -23.59
CA ASP A 671 -19.87 8.20 -23.84
C ASP A 671 -19.64 9.65 -24.27
N PRO A 672 -19.95 10.01 -25.53
CA PRO A 672 -19.87 11.41 -25.89
C PRO A 672 -20.75 12.09 -24.85
N CYS A 673 -20.14 12.93 -24.00
CA CYS A 673 -20.84 13.70 -22.97
C CYS A 673 -22.21 14.01 -23.54
N HIS A 674 -23.27 13.59 -22.84
CA HIS A 674 -24.63 13.97 -23.15
C HIS A 674 -24.64 15.47 -23.38
N THR A 675 -24.51 15.86 -24.65
CA THR A 675 -24.78 17.20 -25.15
C THR A 675 -26.29 17.19 -25.31
N SER A 676 -26.99 17.09 -24.18
CA SER A 676 -28.36 17.57 -24.14
C SER A 676 -28.26 19.09 -24.28
N THR A 677 -28.36 19.55 -25.53
CA THR A 677 -28.78 20.92 -25.84
C THR A 677 -30.12 21.21 -25.20
#